data_AF-A0A3B8V7B4-F1
#
_entry.id   AF-A0A3B8V7B4-F1
#
_cell.length_a   1.000
_cell.length_b   1.000
_cell.length_c   1.000
_cell.angle_alpha   90.00
_cell.angle_beta   90.00
_cell.angle_gamma   90.00
#
_symmetry.space_group_name_H-M   'P 1'
#
loop_
_entity.id
_entity.type
_entity.pdbx_description
1 polymer ?
#
loop_
_entity_poly.entity_id
_entity_poly.type
_entity_poly.pdbx_seq_one_letter_code
_entity_poly.pdbx_strand_id
1 'polypeptide(L)'
;RGSGESLSGGGKSSGLMSFLKIGDRAAGAIKSGGTTRRAAKMVCLDLDHPDIEEFIDWKVREEIKVAALVEGMKNLAPEQQDVARDLGLELDYDFNGEAYYTVSGQNSNNSVRISDQFFDAVDAGGDWNLMRRTDGELSRAIPATGLWEKICFAAWKCADPGVQYDSTINAWHTCPEGGRINASNPCSEYMFLDDTACNLASINLLKFFDSETRTFDIDGYEHAIGLWTIVLEISVLMASFPSEEIARRSWKYRTLGLGYANLGAMLMQSGIPYDSDEGRAICGALTSILTGRSYTASALLAAEHGPFDGYEKNREHMLRVIRNHRRAAHGVARDSGEYEDLRISPVPIDHEEVSRANLANAEDLLRHSTSAWDDALAFGERFGYRNAQVSVIAPTGTIGLLMDCDTTGVEPDFALVKFKKLAGGGYFKIANQSLRPSLASLGYASDAIDSIVAHVMGRLDLEVEMPLPDGTRGDGISFRDFLVEHGYTGEDLVALENVLPTVFELRFAFNAWSMPEAVLRKLGLDPETARADMTFDGLAALGMTVAQRTILNRVICGTQTVEGSPGLKDSDLAVFDCANKCGPDGKRFIAPVGHIHMMAAAQPFISGAISKTINMPADASVEQIGDAYRMSWELGLKANALYRDGCKLSQPLNTTADVEQDDDVDADEALEATGANEAADAMLEASLRDAGAEARVIERVVEKIIERPMRRRLPDTRESVTHKFNVAGHEGYLIVGLYEDGSPGELFITMAKEGSTIGGLMDSLGTAISVALQYGVPVQSLVTKFAHQRFEPMGMTTNSDIPFAKSLVDYIFRWFGMQFVPGYREQNAPRRTPAATPVEVKTIVKEDEQCDTKSDTPARDRNFETGLSAGTGKTDAPSTMNPVSGGMAASPSFTSAMRPTENPGTDDPTTAPNVLDQSNASLMGDAPACDVCGSITVRNGTCYKCLNCGNSMGCS
;
A
#
# COMPACT_ATOMS: atom_id res chain seq x y z
N ARG A 1 -11.78 -7.83 -25.29
CA ARG A 1 -12.87 -8.45 -26.09
C ARG A 1 -14.13 -8.30 -25.26
N GLY A 2 -15.16 -7.74 -25.86
CA GLY A 2 -16.49 -7.66 -25.27
C GLY A 2 -17.16 -9.03 -25.17
N SER A 3 -18.21 -9.09 -24.37
CA SER A 3 -19.13 -10.21 -24.27
C SER A 3 -19.76 -10.49 -25.63
N GLY A 4 -19.88 -11.77 -25.98
CA GLY A 4 -20.51 -12.19 -27.23
C GLY A 4 -19.64 -12.09 -28.49
N GLU A 5 -18.46 -11.47 -28.47
CA GLU A 5 -17.53 -11.42 -29.61
C GLU A 5 -17.09 -12.83 -30.04
N SER A 6 -16.98 -13.08 -31.35
CA SER A 6 -16.63 -14.39 -31.92
C SER A 6 -15.22 -14.86 -31.55
N LEU A 7 -15.05 -16.16 -31.35
CA LEU A 7 -13.76 -16.80 -31.11
C LEU A 7 -13.28 -17.61 -32.33
N SER A 8 -11.97 -17.63 -32.59
CA SER A 8 -11.37 -18.28 -33.75
C SER A 8 -11.51 -19.81 -33.77
N GLY A 9 -11.68 -20.44 -32.60
CA GLY A 9 -12.01 -21.87 -32.46
C GLY A 9 -13.51 -22.18 -32.51
N GLY A 10 -14.36 -21.19 -32.79
CA GLY A 10 -15.81 -21.26 -32.60
C GLY A 10 -16.25 -20.86 -31.19
N GLY A 11 -17.54 -20.56 -31.04
CA GLY A 11 -18.11 -20.01 -29.79
C GLY A 11 -17.97 -18.49 -29.68
N LYS A 12 -18.31 -17.97 -28.49
CA LYS A 12 -18.35 -16.55 -28.16
C LYS A 12 -17.54 -16.26 -26.90
N SER A 13 -16.97 -15.06 -26.80
CA SER A 13 -16.27 -14.59 -25.62
C SER A 13 -17.23 -14.35 -24.44
N SER A 14 -16.77 -14.68 -23.23
CA SER A 14 -17.46 -14.45 -21.96
C SER A 14 -17.32 -13.01 -21.43
N GLY A 15 -16.75 -12.10 -22.22
CA GLY A 15 -16.57 -10.69 -21.89
C GLY A 15 -15.51 -10.40 -20.84
N LEU A 16 -15.16 -9.13 -20.72
CA LEU A 16 -14.17 -8.59 -19.80
C LEU A 16 -14.49 -8.94 -18.35
N MET A 17 -15.76 -8.83 -17.95
CA MET A 17 -16.21 -9.04 -16.57
C MET A 17 -15.92 -10.45 -16.04
N SER A 18 -15.90 -11.46 -16.93
CA SER A 18 -15.51 -12.82 -16.56
C SER A 18 -14.02 -12.92 -16.18
N PHE A 19 -13.15 -12.18 -16.87
CA PHE A 19 -11.71 -12.14 -16.61
C PHE A 19 -11.36 -11.27 -15.39
N LEU A 20 -12.01 -10.11 -15.25
CA LEU A 20 -11.78 -9.21 -14.10
C LEU A 20 -12.09 -9.87 -12.75
N LYS A 21 -13.11 -10.74 -12.70
CA LYS A 21 -13.46 -11.52 -11.49
C LYS A 21 -12.38 -12.56 -11.12
N ILE A 22 -11.68 -13.13 -12.10
CA ILE A 22 -10.51 -13.99 -11.85
C ILE A 22 -9.34 -13.16 -11.30
N GLY A 23 -9.05 -12.01 -11.94
CA GLY A 23 -7.97 -11.12 -11.50
C GLY A 23 -8.20 -10.50 -10.12
N ASP A 24 -9.45 -10.19 -9.77
CA ASP A 24 -9.86 -9.75 -8.42
C ASP A 24 -9.61 -10.83 -7.36
N ARG A 25 -10.03 -12.08 -7.61
CA ARG A 25 -9.77 -13.20 -6.70
C ARG A 25 -8.27 -13.52 -6.57
N ALA A 26 -7.50 -13.36 -7.65
CA ALA A 26 -6.05 -13.47 -7.60
C ALA A 26 -5.41 -12.37 -6.73
N ALA A 27 -5.87 -11.11 -6.85
CA ALA A 27 -5.37 -10.01 -6.03
C ALA A 27 -5.68 -10.21 -4.52
N GLY A 28 -6.92 -10.61 -4.19
CA GLY A 28 -7.30 -10.92 -2.81
C GLY A 28 -6.52 -12.08 -2.18
N ALA A 29 -6.13 -13.07 -2.98
CA ALA A 29 -5.29 -14.20 -2.53
C ALA A 29 -3.81 -13.84 -2.33
N ILE A 30 -3.30 -12.78 -2.96
CA ILE A 30 -1.89 -12.37 -2.86
C ILE A 30 -1.72 -11.38 -1.71
N LYS A 31 -1.25 -11.89 -0.56
CA LYS A 31 -0.81 -11.06 0.58
C LYS A 31 0.67 -10.70 0.41
N SER A 32 0.94 -9.42 0.17
CA SER A 32 2.29 -8.86 0.12
C SER A 32 2.91 -8.78 1.52
N GLY A 33 4.24 -8.95 1.61
CA GLY A 33 4.97 -8.90 2.90
C GLY A 33 4.75 -10.08 3.85
N GLY A 34 3.89 -11.04 3.51
CA GLY A 34 3.72 -12.31 4.24
C GLY A 34 2.65 -12.32 5.34
N THR A 35 2.16 -11.17 5.82
CA THR A 35 1.17 -11.12 6.92
C THR A 35 -0.04 -10.22 6.66
N THR A 36 0.12 -8.92 6.36
CA THR A 36 -0.98 -7.95 6.55
C THR A 36 -1.54 -7.22 5.31
N ARG A 37 -0.79 -7.03 4.21
CA ARG A 37 -1.22 -6.13 3.12
C ARG A 37 -1.65 -6.88 1.84
N ARG A 38 -2.94 -6.81 1.48
CA ARG A 38 -3.48 -7.33 0.20
C ARG A 38 -2.82 -6.66 -1.01
N ALA A 39 -2.75 -7.35 -2.15
CA ALA A 39 -2.34 -6.74 -3.40
C ALA A 39 -3.42 -5.77 -3.91
N ALA A 40 -3.03 -4.51 -4.17
CA ALA A 40 -3.87 -3.53 -4.84
C ALA A 40 -3.54 -3.47 -6.33
N LYS A 41 -4.57 -3.52 -7.19
CA LYS A 41 -4.48 -3.25 -8.63
C LYS A 41 -5.48 -2.17 -9.00
N MET A 42 -5.32 -1.55 -10.16
CA MET A 42 -6.38 -0.77 -10.79
C MET A 42 -6.81 -1.41 -12.10
N VAL A 43 -8.07 -1.21 -12.47
CA VAL A 43 -8.62 -1.57 -13.77
C VAL A 43 -9.05 -0.30 -14.48
N CYS A 44 -8.40 0.04 -15.59
CA CYS A 44 -8.81 1.10 -16.49
C CYS A 44 -9.60 0.50 -17.66
N LEU A 45 -10.66 1.19 -18.10
CA LEU A 45 -11.44 0.78 -19.28
C LEU A 45 -11.84 1.97 -20.14
N ASP A 46 -11.52 1.95 -21.44
CA ASP A 46 -11.99 2.97 -22.38
C ASP A 46 -13.53 2.96 -22.47
N LEU A 47 -14.17 4.13 -22.54
CA LEU A 47 -15.64 4.25 -22.58
C LEU A 47 -16.31 3.59 -23.79
N ASP A 48 -15.58 3.30 -24.86
CA ASP A 48 -16.10 2.62 -26.05
C ASP A 48 -16.04 1.07 -25.95
N HIS A 49 -15.64 0.48 -24.82
CA HIS A 49 -15.65 -0.98 -24.68
C HIS A 49 -17.10 -1.54 -24.64
N PRO A 50 -17.44 -2.65 -25.34
CA PRO A 50 -18.82 -3.17 -25.38
C PRO A 50 -19.44 -3.48 -24.00
N ASP A 51 -18.60 -3.87 -23.05
CA ASP A 51 -18.98 -4.24 -21.67
C ASP A 51 -18.95 -3.05 -20.69
N ILE A 52 -18.81 -1.80 -21.15
CA ILE A 52 -18.57 -0.63 -20.30
C ILE A 52 -19.63 -0.43 -19.21
N GLU A 53 -20.91 -0.64 -19.53
CA GLU A 53 -21.99 -0.54 -18.54
C GLU A 53 -21.90 -1.62 -17.45
N GLU A 54 -21.57 -2.87 -17.82
CA GLU A 54 -21.38 -3.94 -16.82
C GLU A 54 -20.19 -3.65 -15.89
N PHE A 55 -19.20 -2.90 -16.37
CA PHE A 55 -18.03 -2.48 -15.60
C PHE A 55 -18.34 -1.31 -14.64
N ILE A 56 -19.09 -0.30 -15.10
CA ILE A 56 -19.57 0.82 -14.28
C ILE A 56 -20.52 0.29 -13.18
N ASP A 57 -21.53 -0.50 -13.58
CA ASP A 57 -22.54 -1.06 -12.68
C ASP A 57 -21.95 -2.14 -11.74
N TRP A 58 -20.68 -2.55 -11.91
CA TRP A 58 -20.09 -3.69 -11.19
C TRP A 58 -20.07 -3.49 -9.68
N LYS A 59 -19.38 -2.46 -9.17
CA LYS A 59 -19.19 -2.28 -7.73
C LYS A 59 -20.49 -1.95 -7.02
N VAL A 60 -21.34 -1.10 -7.59
CA VAL A 60 -22.69 -0.81 -7.08
C VAL A 60 -23.47 -2.10 -6.79
N ARG A 61 -23.46 -3.04 -7.75
CA ARG A 61 -24.14 -4.34 -7.62
C ARG A 61 -23.47 -5.31 -6.63
N GLU A 62 -22.26 -5.03 -6.16
CA GLU A 62 -21.51 -5.85 -5.21
C GLU A 62 -21.64 -5.26 -3.79
N GLU A 63 -21.64 -3.94 -3.60
CA GLU A 63 -22.05 -3.30 -2.33
C GLU A 63 -23.48 -3.68 -1.93
N ILE A 64 -24.43 -3.68 -2.88
CA ILE A 64 -25.81 -4.13 -2.64
C ILE A 64 -25.86 -5.58 -2.13
N LYS A 65 -24.92 -6.45 -2.54
CA LYS A 65 -24.83 -7.81 -2.02
C LYS A 65 -24.23 -7.86 -0.62
N VAL A 66 -23.27 -7.00 -0.29
CA VAL A 66 -22.74 -6.91 1.08
C VAL A 66 -23.87 -6.52 2.03
N ALA A 67 -24.60 -5.43 1.73
CA ALA A 67 -25.77 -5.03 2.53
C ALA A 67 -26.82 -6.15 2.67
N ALA A 68 -27.16 -6.84 1.57
CA ALA A 68 -28.12 -7.95 1.61
C ALA A 68 -27.62 -9.18 2.39
N LEU A 69 -26.30 -9.40 2.52
CA LEU A 69 -25.71 -10.45 3.35
C LEU A 69 -25.73 -10.07 4.85
N VAL A 70 -25.33 -8.85 5.17
CA VAL A 70 -25.23 -8.35 6.56
C VAL A 70 -26.62 -8.15 7.18
N GLU A 71 -27.51 -7.42 6.53
CA GLU A 71 -28.88 -7.23 7.04
C GLU A 71 -29.69 -8.53 6.97
N GLY A 72 -29.40 -9.40 5.99
CA GLY A 72 -29.97 -10.75 5.91
C GLY A 72 -29.59 -11.62 7.12
N MET A 73 -28.35 -11.49 7.62
CA MET A 73 -27.85 -12.21 8.80
C MET A 73 -28.57 -11.77 10.09
N LYS A 74 -28.78 -10.45 10.27
CA LYS A 74 -29.54 -9.89 11.41
C LYS A 74 -31.00 -10.36 11.45
N ASN A 75 -31.60 -10.61 10.28
CA ASN A 75 -33.01 -11.02 10.13
C ASN A 75 -33.24 -12.55 10.13
N LEU A 76 -32.21 -13.37 10.38
CA LEU A 76 -32.38 -14.80 10.57
C LEU A 76 -33.10 -15.14 11.88
N ALA A 77 -33.74 -16.32 11.95
CA ALA A 77 -34.29 -16.82 13.21
C ALA A 77 -33.15 -17.08 14.22
N PRO A 78 -33.36 -16.91 15.55
CA PRO A 78 -32.32 -17.10 16.56
C PRO A 78 -31.60 -18.44 16.46
N GLU A 79 -32.35 -19.52 16.21
CA GLU A 79 -31.83 -20.88 15.99
C GLU A 79 -30.80 -20.97 14.84
N GLN A 80 -30.90 -20.09 13.84
CA GLN A 80 -29.96 -20.01 12.72
C GLN A 80 -28.78 -19.06 13.03
N GLN A 81 -29.00 -18.02 13.83
CA GLN A 81 -27.95 -17.14 14.33
C GLN A 81 -27.00 -17.89 15.28
N ASP A 82 -27.55 -18.75 16.14
CA ASP A 82 -26.76 -19.65 17.00
C ASP A 82 -25.94 -20.63 16.16
N VAL A 83 -26.53 -21.25 15.13
CA VAL A 83 -25.78 -22.14 14.20
C VAL A 83 -24.69 -21.40 13.42
N ALA A 84 -24.91 -20.15 13.02
CA ALA A 84 -23.87 -19.33 12.38
C ALA A 84 -22.73 -19.01 13.35
N ARG A 85 -23.05 -18.68 14.61
CA ARG A 85 -22.10 -18.42 15.69
C ARG A 85 -21.26 -19.66 16.02
N ASP A 86 -21.88 -20.83 16.12
CA ASP A 86 -21.21 -22.13 16.30
C ASP A 86 -20.26 -22.49 15.13
N LEU A 87 -20.54 -21.99 13.92
CA LEU A 87 -19.70 -22.16 12.73
C LEU A 87 -18.61 -21.07 12.60
N GLY A 88 -18.66 -20.01 13.41
CA GLY A 88 -17.78 -18.84 13.27
C GLY A 88 -18.06 -17.99 12.01
N LEU A 89 -19.29 -18.00 11.50
CA LEU A 89 -19.71 -17.19 10.35
C LEU A 89 -20.06 -15.78 10.81
N GLU A 90 -19.22 -14.82 10.46
CA GLU A 90 -19.38 -13.40 10.79
C GLU A 90 -19.54 -12.57 9.50
N LEU A 91 -20.72 -11.97 9.35
CA LEU A 91 -21.10 -11.18 8.17
C LEU A 91 -21.40 -9.74 8.62
N ASP A 92 -20.38 -8.90 8.52
CA ASP A 92 -20.34 -7.52 8.99
C ASP A 92 -19.94 -6.55 7.86
N TYR A 93 -19.75 -5.28 8.23
CA TYR A 93 -19.30 -4.22 7.32
C TYR A 93 -17.78 -3.93 7.38
N ASP A 94 -16.94 -4.72 8.06
CA ASP A 94 -15.49 -4.62 7.87
C ASP A 94 -15.12 -5.02 6.43
N PHE A 95 -14.34 -4.19 5.76
CA PHE A 95 -13.74 -4.52 4.47
C PHE A 95 -12.86 -5.79 4.52
N ASN A 96 -12.45 -6.24 5.72
CA ASN A 96 -11.78 -7.51 6.02
C ASN A 96 -12.68 -8.64 6.53
N GLY A 97 -13.99 -8.43 6.65
CA GLY A 97 -14.98 -9.44 7.02
C GLY A 97 -15.35 -10.40 5.88
N GLU A 98 -16.07 -11.49 6.21
CA GLU A 98 -16.40 -12.54 5.24
C GLU A 98 -17.39 -12.07 4.16
N ALA A 99 -18.25 -11.08 4.46
CA ALA A 99 -19.14 -10.47 3.49
C ALA A 99 -18.37 -9.84 2.31
N TYR A 100 -17.35 -9.01 2.60
CA TYR A 100 -16.50 -8.38 1.59
C TYR A 100 -15.58 -9.38 0.86
N TYR A 101 -15.18 -10.50 1.49
CA TYR A 101 -14.51 -11.61 0.79
C TYR A 101 -15.45 -12.44 -0.09
N THR A 102 -16.77 -12.41 0.14
CA THR A 102 -17.76 -13.20 -0.62
C THR A 102 -18.13 -12.55 -1.96
N VAL A 103 -18.13 -11.22 -2.05
CA VAL A 103 -18.43 -10.45 -3.27
C VAL A 103 -17.25 -10.36 -4.26
N SER A 104 -17.35 -9.57 -5.33
CA SER A 104 -16.24 -9.39 -6.31
C SER A 104 -16.00 -7.93 -6.69
N GLY A 105 -14.80 -7.63 -7.16
CA GLY A 105 -14.35 -6.31 -7.61
C GLY A 105 -13.69 -5.46 -6.53
N GLN A 106 -13.66 -5.95 -5.29
CA GLN A 106 -13.20 -5.20 -4.12
C GLN A 106 -11.68 -5.16 -3.95
N ASN A 107 -10.93 -6.01 -4.65
CA ASN A 107 -9.47 -6.00 -4.67
C ASN A 107 -8.93 -5.18 -5.86
N SER A 108 -9.69 -4.18 -6.33
CA SER A 108 -9.22 -3.17 -7.27
C SER A 108 -9.89 -1.82 -7.14
N ASN A 109 -9.14 -0.76 -7.47
CA ASN A 109 -9.71 0.52 -7.87
C ASN A 109 -10.19 0.39 -9.33
N ASN A 110 -11.37 0.93 -9.66
CA ASN A 110 -11.89 0.91 -11.03
C ASN A 110 -11.88 2.34 -11.59
N SER A 111 -11.53 2.50 -12.87
CA SER A 111 -11.55 3.81 -13.53
C SER A 111 -11.95 3.70 -14.99
N VAL A 112 -12.66 4.71 -15.49
CA VAL A 112 -13.04 4.84 -16.89
C VAL A 112 -12.16 5.86 -17.63
N ARG A 113 -11.88 5.56 -18.89
CA ARG A 113 -11.04 6.38 -19.77
C ARG A 113 -11.89 7.14 -20.77
N ILE A 114 -11.96 8.45 -20.56
CA ILE A 114 -12.87 9.38 -21.21
C ILE A 114 -12.06 10.21 -22.21
N SER A 115 -12.45 10.22 -23.49
CA SER A 115 -11.86 11.08 -24.51
C SER A 115 -12.70 12.34 -24.74
N ASP A 116 -12.10 13.38 -25.32
CA ASP A 116 -12.82 14.64 -25.57
C ASP A 116 -14.07 14.45 -26.44
N GLN A 117 -14.04 13.46 -27.35
CA GLN A 117 -15.18 13.14 -28.23
C GLN A 117 -16.38 12.55 -27.46
N PHE A 118 -16.17 12.01 -26.25
CA PHE A 118 -17.28 11.60 -25.40
C PHE A 118 -18.04 12.83 -24.87
N PHE A 119 -17.34 13.86 -24.42
CA PHE A 119 -17.96 15.12 -24.02
C PHE A 119 -18.62 15.83 -25.21
N ASP A 120 -18.01 15.80 -26.41
CA ASP A 120 -18.67 16.29 -27.64
C ASP A 120 -20.01 15.56 -27.90
N ALA A 121 -20.08 14.26 -27.65
CA ALA A 121 -21.30 13.46 -27.82
C ALA A 121 -22.34 13.72 -26.72
N VAL A 122 -21.92 13.92 -25.47
CA VAL A 122 -22.79 14.32 -24.36
C VAL A 122 -23.42 15.69 -24.64
N ASP A 123 -22.62 16.68 -25.04
CA ASP A 123 -23.08 18.06 -25.26
C ASP A 123 -23.94 18.20 -26.52
N ALA A 124 -23.75 17.33 -27.51
CA ALA A 124 -24.64 17.20 -28.66
C ALA A 124 -25.95 16.44 -28.37
N GLY A 125 -26.09 15.81 -27.19
CA GLY A 125 -27.19 14.90 -26.86
C GLY A 125 -27.23 13.65 -27.77
N GLY A 126 -26.07 13.21 -28.23
CA GLY A 126 -25.92 12.19 -29.27
C GLY A 126 -25.64 10.78 -28.76
N ASP A 127 -25.46 9.85 -29.70
CA ASP A 127 -25.06 8.47 -29.42
C ASP A 127 -23.54 8.33 -29.29
N TRP A 128 -23.12 7.53 -28.30
CA TRP A 128 -21.77 7.00 -28.15
C TRP A 128 -21.69 5.58 -28.73
N ASN A 129 -20.62 5.32 -29.49
CA ASN A 129 -20.41 4.05 -30.19
C ASN A 129 -19.51 3.11 -29.39
N LEU A 130 -19.98 1.90 -29.10
CA LEU A 130 -19.15 0.87 -28.45
C LEU A 130 -18.51 -0.05 -29.50
N MET A 131 -17.18 -0.17 -29.47
CA MET A 131 -16.37 -0.73 -30.55
C MET A 131 -15.76 -2.09 -30.18
N ARG A 132 -15.99 -3.08 -31.04
CA ARG A 132 -15.50 -4.46 -30.89
C ARG A 132 -13.97 -4.52 -30.87
N ARG A 133 -13.40 -5.25 -29.92
CA ARG A 133 -11.95 -5.32 -29.70
C ARG A 133 -11.26 -6.45 -30.51
N THR A 134 -11.94 -7.00 -31.52
CA THR A 134 -11.35 -7.99 -32.45
C THR A 134 -11.14 -7.48 -33.87
N ASP A 135 -12.01 -6.60 -34.36
CA ASP A 135 -11.99 -6.06 -35.72
C ASP A 135 -12.25 -4.55 -35.80
N GLY A 136 -12.62 -3.89 -34.69
CA GLY A 136 -12.94 -2.46 -34.67
C GLY A 136 -14.31 -2.12 -35.24
N GLU A 137 -15.20 -3.12 -35.43
CA GLU A 137 -16.57 -2.87 -35.87
C GLU A 137 -17.47 -2.33 -34.73
N LEU A 138 -18.55 -1.64 -35.08
CA LEU A 138 -19.56 -1.20 -34.13
C LEU A 138 -20.25 -2.39 -33.47
N SER A 139 -20.19 -2.47 -32.14
CA SER A 139 -20.92 -3.47 -31.35
C SER A 139 -22.36 -3.05 -31.09
N ARG A 140 -22.55 -1.78 -30.67
CA ARG A 140 -23.84 -1.11 -30.46
C ARG A 140 -23.59 0.39 -30.22
N ALA A 141 -24.60 1.21 -30.50
CA ALA A 141 -24.66 2.60 -30.04
C ALA A 141 -25.50 2.69 -28.75
N ILE A 142 -25.22 3.68 -27.89
CA ILE A 142 -26.00 4.03 -26.69
C ILE A 142 -26.01 5.56 -26.50
N PRO A 143 -27.03 6.17 -25.88
CA PRO A 143 -27.00 7.61 -25.59
C PRO A 143 -25.80 8.00 -24.72
N ALA A 144 -25.03 9.00 -25.14
CA ALA A 144 -23.84 9.45 -24.43
C ALA A 144 -24.18 10.02 -23.05
N THR A 145 -25.27 10.79 -22.95
CA THR A 145 -25.81 11.31 -21.68
C THR A 145 -26.16 10.18 -20.70
N GLY A 146 -26.84 9.12 -21.16
CA GLY A 146 -27.19 7.97 -20.32
C GLY A 146 -25.98 7.18 -19.82
N LEU A 147 -24.88 7.13 -20.59
CA LEU A 147 -23.61 6.58 -20.10
C LEU A 147 -22.96 7.49 -19.05
N TRP A 148 -23.03 8.81 -19.24
CA TRP A 148 -22.51 9.81 -18.30
C TRP A 148 -23.26 9.79 -16.97
N GLU A 149 -24.60 9.77 -17.00
CA GLU A 149 -25.48 9.62 -15.84
C GLU A 149 -25.13 8.37 -15.02
N LYS A 150 -24.86 7.23 -15.70
CA LYS A 150 -24.39 6.00 -15.05
C LYS A 150 -23.02 6.14 -14.37
N ILE A 151 -22.05 6.78 -15.02
CA ILE A 151 -20.72 7.03 -14.43
C ILE A 151 -20.86 7.87 -13.15
N CYS A 152 -21.66 8.93 -13.21
CA CYS A 152 -21.89 9.82 -12.08
C CYS A 152 -22.64 9.11 -10.94
N PHE A 153 -23.69 8.33 -11.26
CA PHE A 153 -24.43 7.56 -10.26
C PHE A 153 -23.58 6.49 -9.58
N ALA A 154 -22.74 5.75 -10.33
CA ALA A 154 -21.85 4.76 -9.74
C ALA A 154 -20.80 5.39 -8.82
N ALA A 155 -20.14 6.47 -9.26
CA ALA A 155 -19.20 7.22 -8.43
C ALA A 155 -19.88 7.83 -7.18
N TRP A 156 -21.09 8.38 -7.32
CA TRP A 156 -21.92 8.85 -6.20
C TRP A 156 -22.26 7.73 -5.21
N LYS A 157 -22.53 6.51 -5.72
CA LYS A 157 -23.02 5.40 -4.90
C LYS A 157 -21.92 4.57 -4.25
N CYS A 158 -20.72 4.48 -4.83
CA CYS A 158 -19.62 3.68 -4.30
C CYS A 158 -18.19 4.19 -4.61
N ALA A 159 -17.97 5.49 -4.85
CA ALA A 159 -16.66 6.11 -5.16
C ALA A 159 -15.85 5.43 -6.29
N ASP A 160 -16.55 4.69 -7.16
CA ASP A 160 -15.99 3.96 -8.29
C ASP A 160 -17.04 3.96 -9.41
N PRO A 161 -16.68 4.20 -10.68
CA PRO A 161 -15.31 4.40 -11.16
C PRO A 161 -14.79 5.84 -10.94
N GLY A 162 -13.48 5.95 -10.72
CA GLY A 162 -12.73 7.20 -10.98
C GLY A 162 -12.62 7.47 -12.48
N VAL A 163 -12.15 8.65 -12.86
CA VAL A 163 -12.04 9.06 -14.28
C VAL A 163 -10.61 9.41 -14.67
N GLN A 164 -10.25 9.09 -15.91
CA GLN A 164 -8.98 9.43 -16.55
C GLN A 164 -9.25 10.05 -17.92
N TYR A 165 -8.71 11.24 -18.16
CA TYR A 165 -9.00 12.03 -19.36
C TYR A 165 -8.00 11.68 -20.46
N ASP A 166 -8.36 10.70 -21.29
CA ASP A 166 -7.51 10.04 -22.28
C ASP A 166 -6.79 11.02 -23.22
N SER A 167 -7.55 11.99 -23.73
CA SER A 167 -7.07 12.96 -24.68
C SER A 167 -6.08 13.93 -24.03
N THR A 168 -6.40 14.44 -22.83
CA THR A 168 -5.48 15.26 -22.01
C THR A 168 -4.20 14.50 -21.67
N ILE A 169 -4.31 13.25 -21.22
CA ILE A 169 -3.16 12.38 -20.89
C ILE A 169 -2.22 12.25 -22.09
N ASN A 170 -2.75 11.96 -23.28
CA ASN A 170 -1.93 11.71 -24.46
C ASN A 170 -1.45 12.99 -25.17
N ALA A 171 -2.17 14.11 -25.07
CA ALA A 171 -1.69 15.42 -25.55
C ALA A 171 -0.44 15.90 -24.78
N TRP A 172 -0.39 15.62 -23.48
CA TRP A 172 0.77 15.87 -22.62
C TRP A 172 1.84 14.74 -22.66
N HIS A 173 1.71 13.73 -23.52
CA HIS A 173 2.67 12.63 -23.56
C HIS A 173 3.99 13.03 -24.24
N THR A 174 5.09 12.85 -23.51
CA THR A 174 6.46 13.12 -23.99
C THR A 174 7.00 12.05 -24.97
N CYS A 175 6.37 10.89 -25.11
CA CYS A 175 6.94 9.72 -25.80
C CYS A 175 6.00 8.93 -26.74
N PRO A 176 5.12 9.56 -27.55
CA PRO A 176 4.11 8.84 -28.35
C PRO A 176 4.67 7.92 -29.44
N GLU A 177 5.88 8.13 -29.95
CA GLU A 177 6.57 7.16 -30.85
C GLU A 177 6.98 5.87 -30.12
N GLY A 178 6.84 5.85 -28.79
CA GLY A 178 6.96 4.68 -27.93
C GLY A 178 5.66 3.89 -27.73
N GLY A 179 4.51 4.45 -28.13
CA GLY A 179 3.15 3.93 -27.93
C GLY A 179 2.17 4.98 -27.40
N ARG A 180 0.89 4.62 -27.30
CA ARG A 180 -0.14 5.38 -26.55
C ARG A 180 -0.05 5.02 -25.06
N ILE A 181 -0.35 5.96 -24.15
CA ILE A 181 -0.56 5.63 -22.74
C ILE A 181 -1.90 4.91 -22.61
N ASN A 182 -1.93 3.63 -22.19
CA ASN A 182 -3.18 2.85 -22.15
C ASN A 182 -3.73 2.63 -20.73
N ALA A 183 -2.96 2.88 -19.66
CA ALA A 183 -3.44 2.90 -18.28
C ALA A 183 -2.60 3.84 -17.39
N SER A 184 -2.96 3.94 -16.11
CA SER A 184 -2.12 4.49 -15.04
C SER A 184 -1.87 3.42 -13.97
N ASN A 185 -0.88 3.64 -13.10
CA ASN A 185 -0.67 2.85 -11.88
C ASN A 185 -1.85 2.96 -10.88
N PRO A 186 -1.93 2.12 -9.82
CA PRO A 186 -3.12 2.02 -8.94
C PRO A 186 -3.60 3.28 -8.21
N CYS A 187 -2.82 4.36 -8.19
CA CYS A 187 -3.15 5.62 -7.53
C CYS A 187 -3.39 6.79 -8.52
N SER A 188 -3.34 6.53 -9.83
CA SER A 188 -3.61 7.50 -10.91
C SER A 188 -2.64 8.70 -11.03
N GLU A 189 -1.44 8.63 -10.47
CA GLU A 189 -0.38 9.63 -10.65
C GLU A 189 0.65 9.30 -11.75
N TYR A 190 0.80 8.04 -12.14
CA TYR A 190 1.82 7.59 -13.11
C TYR A 190 1.24 7.38 -14.52
N MET A 191 1.33 8.42 -15.34
CA MET A 191 0.80 8.46 -16.71
C MET A 191 1.90 8.18 -17.74
N PHE A 192 2.24 6.90 -17.93
CA PHE A 192 3.23 6.51 -18.93
C PHE A 192 2.89 5.19 -19.64
N LEU A 193 3.72 4.82 -20.61
CA LEU A 193 3.57 3.62 -21.44
C LEU A 193 3.45 2.33 -20.61
N ASP A 194 2.65 1.38 -21.10
CA ASP A 194 2.44 0.08 -20.44
C ASP A 194 3.75 -0.65 -20.09
N ASP A 195 3.71 -1.57 -19.13
CA ASP A 195 4.88 -2.34 -18.68
C ASP A 195 6.11 -1.48 -18.34
N THR A 196 5.90 -0.31 -17.75
CA THR A 196 6.96 0.52 -17.14
C THR A 196 6.72 0.70 -15.65
N ALA A 197 7.79 0.99 -14.92
CA ALA A 197 7.76 1.29 -13.50
C ALA A 197 8.13 2.76 -13.23
N CYS A 198 7.70 3.27 -12.08
CA CYS A 198 8.07 4.58 -11.58
C CYS A 198 8.94 4.45 -10.33
N ASN A 199 10.01 5.23 -10.26
CA ASN A 199 10.82 5.39 -9.06
C ASN A 199 10.37 6.67 -8.36
N LEU A 200 9.81 6.54 -7.14
CA LEU A 200 9.09 7.59 -6.42
C LEU A 200 9.88 8.17 -5.24
N ALA A 201 9.77 9.48 -5.03
CA ALA A 201 10.19 10.18 -3.81
C ALA A 201 9.30 11.41 -3.56
N SER A 202 9.30 11.94 -2.33
CA SER A 202 8.51 13.12 -1.97
C SER A 202 9.27 14.06 -1.04
N ILE A 203 9.25 15.35 -1.33
CA ILE A 203 9.88 16.42 -0.53
C ILE A 203 8.86 16.96 0.49
N ASN A 204 9.22 17.12 1.76
CA ASN A 204 8.39 17.78 2.76
C ASN A 204 8.59 19.31 2.67
N LEU A 205 7.59 20.05 2.17
CA LEU A 205 7.69 21.50 1.95
C LEU A 205 7.92 22.30 3.24
N LEU A 206 7.40 21.84 4.39
CA LEU A 206 7.63 22.50 5.69
C LEU A 206 9.09 22.43 6.17
N LYS A 207 9.96 21.61 5.55
CA LYS A 207 11.40 21.64 5.86
C LYS A 207 12.16 22.76 5.11
N PHE A 208 11.46 23.48 4.22
CA PHE A 208 11.95 24.63 3.46
C PHE A 208 11.14 25.90 3.74
N PHE A 209 10.25 25.90 4.74
CA PHE A 209 9.44 27.05 5.11
C PHE A 209 9.73 27.49 6.54
N ASP A 210 10.09 28.75 6.71
CA ASP A 210 10.19 29.42 8.00
C ASP A 210 8.90 30.20 8.26
N SER A 211 8.11 29.77 9.24
CA SER A 211 6.85 30.41 9.60
C SER A 211 6.99 31.64 10.51
N GLU A 212 8.15 31.91 11.10
CA GLU A 212 8.39 33.18 11.83
C GLU A 212 8.64 34.34 10.86
N THR A 213 9.46 34.12 9.83
CA THR A 213 9.72 35.14 8.79
C THR A 213 8.75 35.07 7.61
N ARG A 214 8.06 33.94 7.43
CA ARG A 214 7.24 33.56 6.26
C ARG A 214 8.06 33.54 4.96
N THR A 215 9.28 33.03 5.05
CA THR A 215 10.23 32.89 3.93
C THR A 215 10.29 31.44 3.47
N PHE A 216 10.36 31.20 2.16
CA PHE A 216 10.62 29.88 1.60
C PHE A 216 12.08 29.75 1.12
N ASP A 217 12.78 28.69 1.52
CA ASP A 217 14.15 28.36 1.11
C ASP A 217 14.16 27.77 -0.31
N ILE A 218 14.11 28.68 -1.29
CA ILE A 218 14.11 28.33 -2.72
C ILE A 218 15.42 27.62 -3.10
N ASP A 219 16.58 28.12 -2.68
CA ASP A 219 17.89 27.56 -3.04
C ASP A 219 18.05 26.13 -2.47
N GLY A 220 17.65 25.90 -1.21
CA GLY A 220 17.64 24.58 -0.61
C GLY A 220 16.64 23.62 -1.29
N TYR A 221 15.46 24.11 -1.70
CA TYR A 221 14.47 23.33 -2.43
C TYR A 221 14.97 22.94 -3.83
N GLU A 222 15.51 23.89 -4.62
CA GLU A 222 16.13 23.61 -5.92
C GLU A 222 17.30 22.62 -5.80
N HIS A 223 18.14 22.76 -4.77
CA HIS A 223 19.22 21.83 -4.49
C HIS A 223 18.71 20.42 -4.14
N ALA A 224 17.68 20.32 -3.29
CA ALA A 224 17.05 19.06 -2.94
C ALA A 224 16.41 18.37 -4.15
N ILE A 225 15.77 19.13 -5.06
CA ILE A 225 15.22 18.62 -6.32
C ILE A 225 16.31 18.03 -7.20
N GLY A 226 17.43 18.75 -7.36
CA GLY A 226 18.58 18.27 -8.14
C GLY A 226 19.16 16.97 -7.57
N LEU A 227 19.38 16.92 -6.25
CA LEU A 227 19.87 15.71 -5.57
C LEU A 227 18.90 14.53 -5.70
N TRP A 228 17.60 14.73 -5.44
CA TRP A 228 16.62 13.65 -5.52
C TRP A 228 16.38 13.16 -6.96
N THR A 229 16.49 14.03 -7.96
CA THR A 229 16.47 13.61 -9.37
C THR A 229 17.63 12.64 -9.68
N ILE A 230 18.84 12.94 -9.18
CA ILE A 230 20.01 12.06 -9.32
C ILE A 230 19.82 10.74 -8.56
N VAL A 231 19.32 10.78 -7.32
CA VAL A 231 19.04 9.57 -6.52
C VAL A 231 18.00 8.68 -7.20
N LEU A 232 16.94 9.26 -7.78
CA LEU A 232 15.93 8.53 -8.52
C LEU A 232 16.49 7.92 -9.82
N GLU A 233 17.28 8.65 -10.62
CA GLU A 233 17.98 8.13 -11.80
C GLU A 233 18.95 6.98 -11.45
N ILE A 234 19.67 7.06 -10.33
CA ILE A 234 20.51 5.97 -9.82
C ILE A 234 19.63 4.77 -9.41
N SER A 235 18.46 5.01 -8.80
CA SER A 235 17.57 3.92 -8.39
C SER A 235 16.96 3.13 -9.57
N VAL A 236 16.87 3.72 -10.78
CA VAL A 236 16.53 3.00 -12.02
C VAL A 236 17.61 1.95 -12.37
N LEU A 237 18.88 2.18 -12.00
CA LEU A 237 19.99 1.22 -12.18
C LEU A 237 19.94 0.05 -11.17
N MET A 238 19.35 0.27 -10.00
CA MET A 238 19.37 -0.67 -8.86
C MET A 238 18.06 -1.47 -8.71
N ALA A 239 16.98 -1.04 -9.35
CA ALA A 239 15.67 -1.64 -9.21
C ALA A 239 15.62 -3.09 -9.73
N SER A 240 15.02 -3.98 -8.95
CA SER A 240 14.75 -5.38 -9.33
C SER A 240 13.30 -5.52 -9.77
N PHE A 241 13.08 -5.86 -11.04
CA PHE A 241 11.75 -5.89 -11.66
C PHE A 241 11.16 -7.31 -11.74
N PRO A 242 9.83 -7.47 -11.69
CA PRO A 242 9.19 -8.80 -11.71
C PRO A 242 9.15 -9.46 -13.10
N SER A 243 9.46 -8.72 -14.17
CA SER A 243 9.59 -9.27 -15.53
C SER A 243 10.70 -8.56 -16.32
N GLU A 244 11.24 -9.26 -17.33
CA GLU A 244 12.24 -8.73 -18.27
C GLU A 244 11.69 -7.57 -19.11
N GLU A 245 10.40 -7.64 -19.50
CA GLU A 245 9.69 -6.58 -20.22
C GLU A 245 9.71 -5.27 -19.42
N ILE A 246 9.32 -5.33 -18.13
CA ILE A 246 9.27 -4.16 -17.25
C ILE A 246 10.67 -3.62 -17.01
N ALA A 247 11.67 -4.49 -16.78
CA ALA A 247 13.07 -4.06 -16.67
C ALA A 247 13.54 -3.30 -17.92
N ARG A 248 13.33 -3.89 -19.10
CA ARG A 248 13.77 -3.37 -20.40
C ARG A 248 13.09 -2.05 -20.76
N ARG A 249 11.78 -1.90 -20.54
CA ARG A 249 11.05 -0.67 -20.86
C ARG A 249 11.34 0.44 -19.84
N SER A 250 11.41 0.11 -18.55
CA SER A 250 11.79 1.08 -17.51
C SER A 250 13.23 1.59 -17.71
N TRP A 251 14.16 0.71 -18.08
CA TRP A 251 15.53 1.12 -18.47
C TRP A 251 15.56 2.05 -19.69
N LYS A 252 14.72 1.76 -20.71
CA LYS A 252 14.69 2.49 -21.99
C LYS A 252 14.15 3.93 -21.84
N TYR A 253 13.19 4.16 -20.94
CA TYR A 253 12.51 5.45 -20.78
C TYR A 253 12.85 6.19 -19.47
N ARG A 254 13.43 5.51 -18.48
CA ARG A 254 14.04 6.09 -17.27
C ARG A 254 13.08 7.00 -16.50
N THR A 255 11.86 6.52 -16.30
CA THR A 255 10.75 7.29 -15.74
C THR A 255 10.83 7.43 -14.22
N LEU A 256 10.85 8.68 -13.76
CA LEU A 256 10.89 9.05 -12.34
C LEU A 256 9.56 9.70 -11.93
N GLY A 257 9.33 9.79 -10.63
CA GLY A 257 8.21 10.49 -10.03
C GLY A 257 8.60 11.16 -8.71
N LEU A 258 9.30 12.29 -8.81
CA LEU A 258 9.50 13.20 -7.70
C LEU A 258 8.23 14.02 -7.46
N GLY A 259 7.80 14.10 -6.21
CA GLY A 259 6.66 14.91 -5.74
C GLY A 259 6.97 15.65 -4.45
N TYR A 260 5.93 16.15 -3.79
CA TYR A 260 6.02 16.77 -2.46
C TYR A 260 4.88 16.33 -1.53
N ALA A 261 4.94 16.77 -0.27
CA ALA A 261 3.89 16.71 0.74
C ALA A 261 3.84 18.04 1.51
N ASN A 262 2.86 18.19 2.43
CA ASN A 262 2.72 19.34 3.32
C ASN A 262 2.39 20.69 2.64
N LEU A 263 1.84 20.71 1.41
CA LEU A 263 1.41 21.98 0.79
C LEU A 263 0.33 22.67 1.61
N GLY A 264 -0.74 21.95 1.98
CA GLY A 264 -1.82 22.50 2.81
C GLY A 264 -1.32 23.01 4.16
N ALA A 265 -0.38 22.30 4.77
CA ALA A 265 0.27 22.72 6.01
C ALA A 265 1.06 24.03 5.82
N MET A 266 1.88 24.13 4.76
CA MET A 266 2.69 25.31 4.47
C MET A 266 1.84 26.56 4.14
N LEU A 267 0.76 26.41 3.37
CA LEU A 267 -0.20 27.50 3.13
C LEU A 267 -0.86 27.94 4.44
N MET A 268 -1.34 27.00 5.26
CA MET A 268 -1.94 27.29 6.56
C MET A 268 -0.97 28.05 7.47
N GLN A 269 0.28 27.59 7.63
CA GLN A 269 1.30 28.28 8.43
C GLN A 269 1.71 29.64 7.86
N SER A 270 1.51 29.88 6.57
CA SER A 270 1.69 31.20 5.93
C SER A 270 0.54 32.17 6.21
N GLY A 271 -0.56 31.70 6.82
CA GLY A 271 -1.79 32.46 6.97
C GLY A 271 -2.62 32.53 5.68
N ILE A 272 -2.38 31.64 4.72
CA ILE A 272 -2.99 31.65 3.38
C ILE A 272 -4.11 30.59 3.33
N PRO A 273 -5.38 30.96 3.06
CA PRO A 273 -6.45 29.99 2.84
C PRO A 273 -6.13 29.04 1.70
N TYR A 274 -6.29 27.73 1.90
CA TYR A 274 -6.04 26.74 0.85
C TYR A 274 -6.91 27.00 -0.39
N ASP A 275 -8.17 27.38 -0.20
CA ASP A 275 -9.09 27.68 -1.29
C ASP A 275 -9.09 29.16 -1.69
N SER A 276 -7.90 29.69 -2.01
CA SER A 276 -7.69 31.06 -2.50
C SER A 276 -6.89 31.08 -3.80
N ASP A 277 -7.05 32.14 -4.59
CA ASP A 277 -6.25 32.35 -5.80
C ASP A 277 -4.76 32.53 -5.50
N GLU A 278 -4.44 33.22 -4.40
CA GLU A 278 -3.11 33.25 -3.76
C GLU A 278 -2.53 31.85 -3.52
N GLY A 279 -3.24 30.99 -2.79
CA GLY A 279 -2.80 29.63 -2.47
C GLY A 279 -2.62 28.75 -3.71
N ARG A 280 -3.51 28.90 -4.71
CA ARG A 280 -3.40 28.24 -6.02
C ARG A 280 -2.16 28.74 -6.79
N ALA A 281 -1.88 30.04 -6.77
CA ALA A 281 -0.74 30.64 -7.45
C ALA A 281 0.60 30.19 -6.82
N ILE A 282 0.71 30.16 -5.48
CA ILE A 282 1.86 29.61 -4.75
C ILE A 282 2.07 28.11 -5.03
N CYS A 283 0.98 27.33 -5.07
CA CYS A 283 1.03 25.92 -5.47
C CYS A 283 1.61 25.76 -6.89
N GLY A 284 1.10 26.53 -7.86
CA GLY A 284 1.62 26.55 -9.23
C GLY A 284 3.12 26.86 -9.28
N ALA A 285 3.57 27.88 -8.55
CA ALA A 285 4.98 28.26 -8.49
C ALA A 285 5.89 27.15 -7.90
N LEU A 286 5.51 26.57 -6.75
CA LEU A 286 6.26 25.49 -6.10
C LEU A 286 6.32 24.20 -6.95
N THR A 287 5.23 23.89 -7.67
CA THR A 287 5.16 22.74 -8.58
C THR A 287 5.94 22.98 -9.87
N SER A 288 5.96 24.23 -10.35
CA SER A 288 6.75 24.65 -11.51
C SER A 288 8.26 24.51 -11.24
N ILE A 289 8.73 24.95 -10.06
CA ILE A 289 10.13 24.76 -9.65
C ILE A 289 10.47 23.25 -9.57
N LEU A 290 9.62 22.44 -8.92
CA LEU A 290 9.79 20.99 -8.79
C LEU A 290 10.15 20.32 -10.13
N THR A 291 9.30 20.50 -11.15
CA THR A 291 9.45 19.79 -12.42
C THR A 291 10.41 20.47 -13.38
N GLY A 292 10.45 21.81 -13.42
CA GLY A 292 11.42 22.55 -14.23
C GLY A 292 12.86 22.26 -13.82
N ARG A 293 13.16 22.26 -12.51
CA ARG A 293 14.49 21.88 -12.01
C ARG A 293 14.77 20.38 -12.15
N SER A 294 13.76 19.51 -12.04
CA SER A 294 13.93 18.07 -12.34
C SER A 294 14.30 17.82 -13.82
N TYR A 295 13.64 18.49 -14.78
CA TYR A 295 14.01 18.39 -16.19
C TYR A 295 15.35 19.08 -16.51
N THR A 296 15.68 20.19 -15.83
CA THR A 296 17.01 20.83 -15.89
C THR A 296 18.10 19.84 -15.48
N ALA A 297 17.96 19.20 -14.31
CA ALA A 297 18.89 18.17 -13.84
C ALA A 297 18.95 16.97 -14.79
N SER A 298 17.81 16.54 -15.34
CA SER A 298 17.73 15.47 -16.34
C SER A 298 18.46 15.83 -17.66
N ALA A 299 18.44 17.08 -18.10
CA ALA A 299 19.18 17.54 -19.28
C ALA A 299 20.69 17.65 -19.02
N LEU A 300 21.10 18.06 -17.82
CA LEU A 300 22.51 18.05 -17.42
C LEU A 300 23.06 16.61 -17.29
N LEU A 301 22.26 15.67 -16.77
CA LEU A 301 22.60 14.24 -16.79
C LEU A 301 22.69 13.67 -18.23
N ALA A 302 21.89 14.19 -19.17
CA ALA A 302 21.99 13.82 -20.58
C ALA A 302 23.27 14.32 -21.26
N ALA A 303 23.84 15.45 -20.81
CA ALA A 303 25.11 15.95 -21.31
C ALA A 303 26.29 15.00 -21.01
N GLU A 304 26.29 14.36 -19.83
CA GLU A 304 27.36 13.45 -19.38
C GLU A 304 27.12 11.97 -19.74
N HIS A 305 25.86 11.53 -19.83
CA HIS A 305 25.51 10.11 -20.00
C HIS A 305 24.69 9.80 -21.26
N GLY A 306 24.39 10.82 -22.06
CA GLY A 306 23.43 10.74 -23.17
C GLY A 306 21.97 10.78 -22.70
N PRO A 307 21.03 11.22 -23.56
CA PRO A 307 19.60 11.13 -23.27
C PRO A 307 19.13 9.68 -23.23
N PHE A 308 17.87 9.42 -22.81
CA PHE A 308 17.31 8.06 -22.80
C PHE A 308 17.15 7.49 -24.23
N ASP A 309 17.25 6.17 -24.39
CA ASP A 309 17.20 5.45 -25.68
C ASP A 309 15.98 5.78 -26.57
N GLY A 310 14.90 6.27 -25.95
CA GLY A 310 13.67 6.69 -26.65
C GLY A 310 13.66 8.16 -27.12
N TYR A 311 14.61 9.01 -26.68
CA TYR A 311 14.53 10.46 -26.83
C TYR A 311 14.53 10.92 -28.28
N GLU A 312 15.49 10.49 -29.11
CA GLU A 312 15.69 11.04 -30.46
C GLU A 312 14.44 10.96 -31.33
N LYS A 313 13.69 9.85 -31.24
CA LYS A 313 12.41 9.68 -31.96
C LYS A 313 11.32 10.62 -31.47
N ASN A 314 11.35 10.93 -30.18
CA ASN A 314 10.34 11.72 -29.49
C ASN A 314 10.76 13.17 -29.25
N ARG A 315 11.90 13.62 -29.81
CA ARG A 315 12.53 14.92 -29.53
C ARG A 315 11.54 16.08 -29.62
N GLU A 316 10.82 16.18 -30.73
CA GLU A 316 9.88 17.27 -30.96
C GLU A 316 8.61 17.17 -30.09
N HIS A 317 8.11 15.96 -29.84
CA HIS A 317 6.98 15.72 -28.92
C HIS A 317 7.32 16.12 -27.48
N MET A 318 8.52 15.76 -27.02
CA MET A 318 9.00 16.10 -25.69
C MET A 318 9.26 17.61 -25.57
N LEU A 319 9.91 18.23 -26.56
CA LEU A 319 10.13 19.68 -26.56
C LEU A 319 8.83 20.47 -26.66
N ARG A 320 7.80 19.99 -27.38
CA ARG A 320 6.43 20.55 -27.38
C ARG A 320 5.86 20.60 -25.96
N VAL A 321 5.92 19.47 -25.25
CA VAL A 321 5.44 19.36 -23.86
C VAL A 321 6.20 20.32 -22.93
N ILE A 322 7.53 20.40 -23.02
CA ILE A 322 8.34 21.33 -22.24
C ILE A 322 8.00 22.80 -22.56
N ARG A 323 7.79 23.16 -23.82
CA ARG A 323 7.35 24.52 -24.22
C ARG A 323 5.96 24.85 -23.67
N ASN A 324 5.04 23.89 -23.58
CA ASN A 324 3.72 24.10 -22.98
C ASN A 324 3.78 24.25 -21.46
N HIS A 325 4.59 23.46 -20.75
CA HIS A 325 4.87 23.67 -19.33
C HIS A 325 5.46 25.08 -19.10
N ARG A 326 6.44 25.49 -19.92
CA ARG A 326 7.06 26.82 -19.88
C ARG A 326 6.03 27.95 -20.07
N ARG A 327 5.10 27.82 -21.03
CA ARG A 327 4.01 28.81 -21.24
C ARG A 327 3.13 28.98 -20.00
N ALA A 328 2.72 27.88 -19.37
CA ALA A 328 1.93 27.94 -18.15
C ALA A 328 2.70 28.61 -17.00
N ALA A 329 4.02 28.38 -16.89
CA ALA A 329 4.86 29.01 -15.87
C ALA A 329 5.02 30.53 -16.12
N HIS A 330 5.15 30.94 -17.39
CA HIS A 330 5.23 32.34 -17.82
C HIS A 330 3.86 33.05 -17.91
N GLY A 331 2.80 32.51 -17.28
CA GLY A 331 1.51 33.20 -17.14
C GLY A 331 0.65 33.25 -18.41
N VAL A 332 0.96 32.45 -19.44
CA VAL A 332 0.29 32.54 -20.76
C VAL A 332 -1.18 32.15 -20.67
N ALA A 333 -2.06 33.09 -21.01
CA ALA A 333 -3.51 32.97 -20.89
C ALA A 333 -4.09 31.77 -21.66
N ARG A 334 -5.17 31.17 -21.13
CA ARG A 334 -5.75 29.90 -21.62
C ARG A 334 -6.29 30.02 -23.06
N ASP A 335 -6.81 31.18 -23.41
CA ASP A 335 -7.44 31.53 -24.69
C ASP A 335 -6.47 32.18 -25.71
N SER A 336 -5.20 32.36 -25.34
CA SER A 336 -4.15 32.96 -26.20
C SER A 336 -3.93 32.27 -27.56
N GLY A 337 -4.23 30.97 -27.64
CA GLY A 337 -3.88 30.12 -28.78
C GLY A 337 -2.38 29.81 -28.92
N GLU A 338 -1.55 30.16 -27.92
CA GLU A 338 -0.10 29.93 -27.98
C GLU A 338 0.32 28.49 -27.63
N TYR A 339 -0.51 27.74 -26.90
CA TYR A 339 -0.22 26.36 -26.51
C TYR A 339 -0.19 25.42 -27.72
N GLU A 340 0.87 24.62 -27.84
CA GLU A 340 1.08 23.72 -28.98
C GLU A 340 0.30 22.41 -28.79
N ASP A 341 -0.63 22.10 -29.71
CA ASP A 341 -1.29 20.79 -29.82
C ASP A 341 -2.10 20.36 -28.57
N LEU A 342 -2.66 21.33 -27.84
CA LEU A 342 -3.59 21.10 -26.74
C LEU A 342 -5.00 21.56 -27.14
N ARG A 343 -6.01 20.68 -26.98
CA ARG A 343 -7.43 21.07 -27.08
C ARG A 343 -7.89 21.82 -25.83
N ILE A 344 -7.46 21.37 -24.65
CA ILE A 344 -7.74 22.00 -23.37
C ILE A 344 -6.45 22.68 -22.88
N SER A 345 -6.43 24.01 -22.92
CA SER A 345 -5.32 24.79 -22.38
C SER A 345 -5.23 24.64 -20.85
N PRO A 346 -4.03 24.50 -20.28
CA PRO A 346 -3.84 24.39 -18.83
C PRO A 346 -4.26 25.66 -18.08
N VAL A 347 -4.29 25.61 -16.75
CA VAL A 347 -4.32 26.82 -15.90
C VAL A 347 -2.86 27.34 -15.74
N PRO A 348 -2.55 28.58 -16.14
CA PRO A 348 -1.23 29.16 -15.91
C PRO A 348 -1.03 29.58 -14.44
N ILE A 349 0.20 29.90 -14.05
CA ILE A 349 0.45 30.63 -12.80
C ILE A 349 -0.13 32.04 -12.94
N ASP A 350 -0.90 32.50 -11.96
CA ASP A 350 -1.24 33.93 -11.85
C ASP A 350 -0.07 34.70 -11.23
N HIS A 351 0.58 35.55 -12.03
CA HIS A 351 1.76 36.31 -11.62
C HIS A 351 1.41 37.47 -10.68
N GLU A 352 0.19 38.01 -10.75
CA GLU A 352 -0.23 39.06 -9.82
C GLU A 352 -0.53 38.48 -8.44
N GLU A 353 -1.20 37.31 -8.37
CA GLU A 353 -1.52 36.66 -7.09
C GLU A 353 -0.29 36.08 -6.39
N VAL A 354 0.71 35.54 -7.11
CA VAL A 354 2.02 35.24 -6.47
C VAL A 354 2.63 36.53 -5.90
N SER A 355 2.59 37.64 -6.65
CA SER A 355 3.19 38.91 -6.20
C SER A 355 2.43 39.58 -5.04
N ARG A 356 1.18 39.17 -4.77
CA ARG A 356 0.36 39.61 -3.64
C ARG A 356 0.49 38.72 -2.40
N ALA A 357 1.08 37.53 -2.55
CA ALA A 357 1.04 36.49 -1.53
C ALA A 357 1.76 36.86 -0.22
N ASN A 358 1.30 36.30 0.89
CA ASN A 358 1.74 36.56 2.26
C ASN A 358 3.12 35.93 2.60
N LEU A 359 3.98 35.74 1.59
CA LEU A 359 5.34 35.21 1.69
C LEU A 359 6.37 36.34 1.51
N ALA A 360 7.37 36.39 2.38
CA ALA A 360 8.37 37.45 2.39
C ALA A 360 9.24 37.53 1.11
N ASN A 361 9.32 36.44 0.34
CA ASN A 361 10.11 36.32 -0.89
C ASN A 361 9.30 35.82 -2.11
N ALA A 362 8.02 36.20 -2.21
CA ALA A 362 7.14 35.73 -3.29
C ALA A 362 7.61 36.12 -4.71
N GLU A 363 8.19 37.32 -4.90
CA GLU A 363 8.78 37.73 -6.19
C GLU A 363 9.98 36.84 -6.60
N ASP A 364 10.78 36.39 -5.62
CA ASP A 364 11.87 35.44 -5.87
C ASP A 364 11.31 34.08 -6.30
N LEU A 365 10.27 33.59 -5.60
CA LEU A 365 9.60 32.33 -5.94
C LEU A 365 9.05 32.36 -7.39
N LEU A 366 8.44 33.47 -7.80
CA LEU A 366 7.93 33.64 -9.16
C LEU A 366 9.05 33.61 -10.22
N ARG A 367 10.15 34.33 -9.97
CA ARG A 367 11.33 34.36 -10.86
C ARG A 367 12.00 32.98 -10.98
N HIS A 368 12.04 32.20 -9.90
CA HIS A 368 12.60 30.85 -9.93
C HIS A 368 11.63 29.87 -10.62
N SER A 369 10.32 30.00 -10.41
CA SER A 369 9.29 29.19 -11.08
C SER A 369 9.24 29.36 -12.60
N THR A 370 9.65 30.53 -13.12
CA THR A 370 9.74 30.82 -14.55
C THR A 370 11.07 30.38 -15.14
N SER A 371 12.19 30.78 -14.51
CA SER A 371 13.55 30.40 -14.98
C SER A 371 13.81 28.90 -14.95
N ALA A 372 13.20 28.14 -14.03
CA ALA A 372 13.28 26.69 -14.00
C ALA A 372 12.83 26.01 -15.31
N TRP A 373 11.93 26.64 -16.10
CA TRP A 373 11.51 26.14 -17.41
C TRP A 373 12.26 26.77 -18.59
N ASP A 374 12.82 27.97 -18.42
CA ASP A 374 13.77 28.55 -19.38
C ASP A 374 15.03 27.67 -19.47
N ASP A 375 15.59 27.30 -18.31
CA ASP A 375 16.75 26.41 -18.20
C ASP A 375 16.41 24.98 -18.69
N ALA A 376 15.27 24.41 -18.29
CA ALA A 376 14.85 23.09 -18.74
C ALA A 376 14.77 23.00 -20.27
N LEU A 377 14.19 24.02 -20.92
CA LEU A 377 14.11 24.10 -22.38
C LEU A 377 15.51 24.30 -23.00
N ALA A 378 16.28 25.29 -22.53
CA ALA A 378 17.56 25.66 -23.12
C ALA A 378 18.63 24.54 -23.03
N PHE A 379 18.66 23.80 -21.92
CA PHE A 379 19.54 22.63 -21.79
C PHE A 379 18.96 21.42 -22.54
N GLY A 380 17.64 21.22 -22.51
CA GLY A 380 16.99 20.10 -23.20
C GLY A 380 17.06 20.16 -24.73
N GLU A 381 17.01 21.34 -25.34
CA GLU A 381 17.22 21.51 -26.78
C GLU A 381 18.67 21.16 -27.20
N ARG A 382 19.63 21.39 -26.29
CA ARG A 382 21.08 21.26 -26.51
C ARG A 382 21.62 19.85 -26.21
N PHE A 383 21.10 19.17 -25.19
CA PHE A 383 21.62 17.89 -24.68
C PHE A 383 20.60 16.75 -24.74
N GLY A 384 19.32 17.05 -24.96
CA GLY A 384 18.22 16.13 -24.68
C GLY A 384 17.95 15.98 -23.19
N TYR A 385 17.17 14.96 -22.82
CA TYR A 385 16.83 14.66 -21.43
C TYR A 385 17.18 13.21 -21.09
N ARG A 386 17.58 12.97 -19.85
CA ARG A 386 17.91 11.63 -19.35
C ARG A 386 16.67 10.80 -18.99
N ASN A 387 15.52 11.45 -18.76
CA ASN A 387 14.32 10.83 -18.19
C ASN A 387 13.07 11.29 -18.97
N ALA A 388 12.22 10.35 -19.43
CA ALA A 388 11.02 10.67 -20.21
C ALA A 388 9.90 11.35 -19.38
N GLN A 389 9.86 11.07 -18.09
CA GLN A 389 8.99 11.65 -17.07
C GLN A 389 9.84 11.83 -15.80
N VAL A 390 9.61 12.90 -15.04
CA VAL A 390 10.40 13.21 -13.83
C VAL A 390 9.57 13.37 -12.56
N SER A 391 8.28 13.69 -12.66
CA SER A 391 7.46 14.17 -11.55
C SER A 391 6.03 13.63 -11.55
N VAL A 392 5.55 13.33 -10.34
CA VAL A 392 4.17 12.91 -10.03
C VAL A 392 3.81 13.41 -8.63
N ILE A 393 2.53 13.58 -8.31
CA ILE A 393 2.09 13.76 -6.92
C ILE A 393 1.47 12.44 -6.45
N ALA A 394 2.27 11.62 -5.77
CA ALA A 394 1.88 10.31 -5.24
C ALA A 394 1.22 10.42 -3.85
N PRO A 395 0.40 9.45 -3.42
CA PRO A 395 -0.29 9.53 -2.14
C PRO A 395 0.67 9.20 -0.99
N THR A 396 1.03 10.20 -0.19
CA THR A 396 2.11 10.07 0.81
C THR A 396 1.68 9.45 2.15
N GLY A 397 0.53 8.78 2.24
CA GLY A 397 -0.14 8.45 3.52
C GLY A 397 0.69 7.70 4.58
N THR A 398 1.50 6.69 4.21
CA THR A 398 2.37 5.99 5.18
C THR A 398 3.68 6.73 5.44
N ILE A 399 4.27 7.33 4.40
CA ILE A 399 5.58 7.99 4.50
C ILE A 399 5.50 9.37 5.13
N GLY A 400 4.37 10.08 4.99
CA GLY A 400 4.12 11.37 5.64
C GLY A 400 4.13 11.26 7.16
N LEU A 401 3.62 10.16 7.72
CA LEU A 401 3.72 9.87 9.16
C LEU A 401 5.17 9.60 9.62
N LEU A 402 6.06 9.17 8.72
CA LEU A 402 7.49 9.00 8.98
C LEU A 402 8.29 10.30 8.75
N MET A 403 7.70 11.29 8.09
CA MET A 403 8.33 12.55 7.66
C MET A 403 7.80 13.77 8.43
N ASP A 404 6.97 13.55 9.45
CA ASP A 404 6.21 14.56 10.20
C ASP A 404 5.42 15.50 9.27
N CYS A 405 4.50 14.92 8.48
CA CYS A 405 3.57 15.67 7.64
C CYS A 405 2.18 15.80 8.27
N ASP A 406 1.73 17.04 8.44
CA ASP A 406 0.33 17.38 8.77
C ASP A 406 -0.59 17.04 7.58
N THR A 407 -0.19 17.38 6.34
CA THR A 407 -0.96 17.09 5.12
C THR A 407 -0.18 16.25 4.10
N THR A 408 -0.89 15.37 3.39
CA THR A 408 -0.32 14.53 2.34
C THR A 408 -0.27 15.28 1.01
N GLY A 409 0.66 14.90 0.13
CA GLY A 409 0.67 15.34 -1.28
C GLY A 409 0.47 16.85 -1.52
N VAL A 410 -0.58 17.14 -2.29
CA VAL A 410 -1.11 18.49 -2.59
C VAL A 410 -2.39 18.78 -1.80
N GLU A 411 -2.73 17.90 -0.85
CA GLU A 411 -3.98 17.92 -0.10
C GLU A 411 -3.98 19.06 0.95
N PRO A 412 -5.18 19.62 1.25
CA PRO A 412 -5.36 20.42 2.45
C PRO A 412 -5.31 19.50 3.67
N ASP A 413 -5.47 20.06 4.87
CA ASP A 413 -5.63 19.21 6.04
C ASP A 413 -6.97 18.46 6.02
N PHE A 414 -7.01 17.26 6.61
CA PHE A 414 -8.22 16.43 6.66
C PHE A 414 -9.22 16.95 7.70
N ALA A 415 -8.70 17.25 8.90
CA ALA A 415 -9.37 17.90 10.03
C ALA A 415 -8.29 18.34 11.03
N LEU A 416 -8.52 19.43 11.78
CA LEU A 416 -7.55 19.99 12.74
C LEU A 416 -7.18 19.03 13.88
N VAL A 417 -8.07 18.10 14.22
CA VAL A 417 -7.83 16.96 15.11
C VAL A 417 -8.30 15.71 14.38
N LYS A 418 -7.47 14.66 14.37
CA LYS A 418 -7.71 13.40 13.65
C LYS A 418 -7.46 12.23 14.57
N PHE A 419 -8.11 11.10 14.31
CA PHE A 419 -7.88 9.86 15.06
C PHE A 419 -7.61 8.72 14.09
N LYS A 420 -6.57 7.92 14.38
CA LYS A 420 -6.15 6.82 13.51
C LYS A 420 -6.30 5.47 14.21
N LYS A 421 -7.20 4.63 13.69
CA LYS A 421 -7.37 3.23 14.10
C LYS A 421 -6.09 2.44 13.81
N LEU A 422 -5.54 1.75 14.79
CA LEU A 422 -4.31 0.97 14.64
C LEU A 422 -4.63 -0.47 14.22
N ALA A 423 -3.72 -1.10 13.47
CA ALA A 423 -3.89 -2.45 12.90
C ALA A 423 -3.87 -3.60 13.94
N GLY A 424 -3.90 -3.28 15.24
CA GLY A 424 -4.07 -4.21 16.35
C GLY A 424 -5.11 -3.75 17.38
N GLY A 425 -6.01 -2.84 16.98
CA GLY A 425 -6.97 -2.18 17.87
C GLY A 425 -6.44 -0.88 18.49
N GLY A 426 -7.37 -0.06 19.00
CA GLY A 426 -7.08 1.26 19.58
C GLY A 426 -6.91 2.40 18.57
N TYR A 427 -6.94 3.63 19.09
CA TYR A 427 -6.86 4.87 18.30
C TYR A 427 -5.65 5.73 18.73
N PHE A 428 -5.13 6.52 17.80
CA PHE A 428 -4.08 7.51 18.04
C PHE A 428 -4.55 8.92 17.66
N LYS A 429 -4.62 9.84 18.63
CA LYS A 429 -4.98 11.26 18.43
C LYS A 429 -3.82 12.00 17.77
N ILE A 430 -4.10 12.68 16.66
CA ILE A 430 -3.17 13.54 15.94
C ILE A 430 -3.78 14.94 15.92
N ALA A 431 -3.14 15.90 16.59
CA ALA A 431 -3.46 17.31 16.46
C ALA A 431 -2.59 17.93 15.35
N ASN A 432 -3.18 18.80 14.54
CA ASN A 432 -2.49 19.61 13.54
C ASN A 432 -1.42 20.49 14.23
N GLN A 433 -0.15 20.33 13.81
CA GLN A 433 0.98 21.07 14.41
C GLN A 433 1.07 22.51 13.89
N SER A 434 0.57 22.74 12.68
CA SER A 434 0.53 24.03 11.99
C SER A 434 -0.33 25.10 12.67
N LEU A 435 -1.38 24.73 13.42
CA LEU A 435 -2.34 25.65 14.06
C LEU A 435 -1.68 26.81 14.82
N ARG A 436 -0.62 26.53 15.61
CA ARG A 436 0.11 27.55 16.39
C ARG A 436 0.90 28.53 15.49
N PRO A 437 1.80 28.08 14.59
CA PRO A 437 2.43 28.94 13.60
C PRO A 437 1.45 29.78 12.77
N SER A 438 0.33 29.20 12.30
CA SER A 438 -0.67 29.90 11.49
C SER A 438 -1.25 31.13 12.21
N LEU A 439 -1.60 30.97 13.50
CA LEU A 439 -2.11 32.09 14.31
C LEU A 439 -1.03 33.14 14.59
N ALA A 440 0.24 32.75 14.71
CA ALA A 440 1.35 33.71 14.81
C ALA A 440 1.52 34.52 13.51
N SER A 441 1.48 33.85 12.34
CA SER A 441 1.51 34.49 11.00
C SER A 441 0.34 35.45 10.74
N LEU A 442 -0.82 35.20 11.37
CA LEU A 442 -2.01 36.06 11.34
C LEU A 442 -1.97 37.19 12.39
N GLY A 443 -0.89 37.30 13.15
CA GLY A 443 -0.63 38.39 14.09
C GLY A 443 -1.36 38.30 15.44
N TYR A 444 -1.76 37.10 15.87
CA TYR A 444 -2.34 36.89 17.20
C TYR A 444 -1.27 36.94 18.30
N ALA A 445 -1.64 37.51 19.46
CA ALA A 445 -0.79 37.49 20.65
C ALA A 445 -0.77 36.10 21.31
N SER A 446 0.30 35.76 22.04
CA SER A 446 0.51 34.41 22.56
C SER A 446 -0.61 33.91 23.50
N ASP A 447 -1.20 34.80 24.28
CA ASP A 447 -2.34 34.53 25.16
C ASP A 447 -3.62 34.21 24.36
N ALA A 448 -3.87 34.92 23.27
CA ALA A 448 -4.93 34.59 22.32
C ALA A 448 -4.67 33.25 21.60
N ILE A 449 -3.42 32.99 21.19
CA ILE A 449 -3.02 31.70 20.59
C ILE A 449 -3.27 30.55 21.56
N ASP A 450 -2.83 30.66 22.81
CA ASP A 450 -3.05 29.62 23.83
C ASP A 450 -4.55 29.40 24.11
N SER A 451 -5.35 30.47 24.15
CA SER A 451 -6.82 30.37 24.29
C SER A 451 -7.48 29.66 23.09
N ILE A 452 -7.08 29.98 21.86
CA ILE A 452 -7.63 29.37 20.64
C ILE A 452 -7.22 27.89 20.54
N VAL A 453 -5.96 27.57 20.85
CA VAL A 453 -5.47 26.18 20.85
C VAL A 453 -6.15 25.34 21.93
N ALA A 454 -6.38 25.89 23.14
CA ALA A 454 -7.12 25.21 24.19
C ALA A 454 -8.59 24.97 23.83
N HIS A 455 -9.22 25.87 23.07
CA HIS A 455 -10.57 25.66 22.52
C HIS A 455 -10.60 24.50 21.51
N VAL A 456 -9.64 24.43 20.59
CA VAL A 456 -9.56 23.36 19.57
C VAL A 456 -9.18 22.01 20.19
N MET A 457 -8.07 21.94 20.91
CA MET A 457 -7.45 20.68 21.39
C MET A 457 -7.95 20.21 22.75
N GLY A 458 -8.66 21.07 23.47
CA GLY A 458 -9.01 20.88 24.88
C GLY A 458 -7.91 21.33 25.83
N ARG A 459 -8.30 21.56 27.09
CA ARG A 459 -7.35 21.85 28.18
C ARG A 459 -6.52 20.64 28.60
N LEU A 460 -7.08 19.43 28.46
CA LEU A 460 -6.49 18.16 28.89
C LEU A 460 -6.13 18.13 30.40
N ASP A 461 -6.85 18.90 31.22
CA ASP A 461 -6.76 18.91 32.69
C ASP A 461 -8.15 18.71 33.35
N LEU A 462 -8.17 18.34 34.63
CA LEU A 462 -9.40 18.21 35.43
C LEU A 462 -9.72 19.47 36.27
N GLU A 463 -8.92 20.53 36.15
CA GLU A 463 -9.03 21.80 36.88
C GLU A 463 -10.01 22.77 36.18
N VAL A 464 -11.15 22.20 35.75
CA VAL A 464 -12.23 22.89 35.01
C VAL A 464 -13.42 23.13 35.94
N GLU A 465 -14.02 24.31 35.86
CA GLU A 465 -15.22 24.69 36.63
C GLU A 465 -16.40 23.76 36.28
N MET A 466 -16.93 23.07 37.29
CA MET A 466 -18.01 22.10 37.14
C MET A 466 -19.33 22.80 36.77
N PRO A 467 -19.91 22.59 35.58
CA PRO A 467 -21.16 23.23 35.18
C PRO A 467 -22.35 22.76 36.04
N LEU A 468 -23.36 23.63 36.18
CA LEU A 468 -24.62 23.28 36.85
C LEU A 468 -25.45 22.27 36.01
N PRO A 469 -26.42 21.55 36.61
CA PRO A 469 -27.19 20.50 35.92
C PRO A 469 -27.95 20.95 34.67
N ASP A 470 -28.26 22.24 34.55
CA ASP A 470 -28.91 22.88 33.41
C ASP A 470 -27.92 23.37 32.32
N GLY A 471 -26.62 23.15 32.51
CA GLY A 471 -25.55 23.62 31.64
C GLY A 471 -25.13 25.07 31.87
N THR A 472 -25.62 25.75 32.91
CA THR A 472 -25.14 27.09 33.27
C THR A 472 -23.82 27.02 34.06
N ARG A 473 -23.18 28.18 34.27
CA ARG A 473 -21.88 28.28 34.94
C ARG A 473 -21.94 27.78 36.38
N GLY A 474 -20.94 27.02 36.79
CA GLY A 474 -20.80 26.46 38.14
C GLY A 474 -20.67 27.47 39.28
N ASP A 475 -20.79 26.95 40.50
CA ASP A 475 -20.56 27.68 41.76
C ASP A 475 -19.06 27.71 42.17
N GLY A 476 -18.13 27.57 41.21
CA GLY A 476 -16.68 27.60 41.45
C GLY A 476 -16.05 26.30 42.00
N ILE A 477 -16.79 25.19 42.04
CA ILE A 477 -16.25 23.84 42.33
C ILE A 477 -15.57 23.29 41.07
N SER A 478 -14.42 22.61 41.19
CA SER A 478 -13.77 21.97 40.04
C SER A 478 -14.34 20.57 39.73
N PHE A 479 -14.19 20.11 38.48
CA PHE A 479 -14.48 18.73 38.12
C PHE A 479 -13.58 17.74 38.88
N ARG A 480 -12.34 18.12 39.20
CA ARG A 480 -11.46 17.35 40.09
C ARG A 480 -12.06 17.17 41.48
N ASP A 481 -12.56 18.23 42.11
CA ASP A 481 -13.21 18.17 43.44
C ASP A 481 -14.44 17.25 43.42
N PHE A 482 -15.27 17.36 42.37
CA PHE A 482 -16.43 16.49 42.15
C PHE A 482 -16.02 15.00 42.08
N LEU A 483 -14.93 14.67 41.37
CA LEU A 483 -14.42 13.31 41.30
C LEU A 483 -13.85 12.83 42.65
N VAL A 484 -13.18 13.69 43.42
CA VAL A 484 -12.72 13.36 44.78
C VAL A 484 -13.89 13.04 45.71
N GLU A 485 -14.99 13.82 45.66
CA GLU A 485 -16.21 13.54 46.43
C GLU A 485 -16.84 12.19 46.02
N HIS A 486 -16.81 11.88 44.73
CA HIS A 486 -17.25 10.58 44.20
C HIS A 486 -16.28 9.43 44.50
N GLY A 487 -15.07 9.72 44.96
CA GLY A 487 -14.16 8.76 45.61
C GLY A 487 -12.92 8.39 44.80
N TYR A 488 -12.60 9.14 43.74
CA TYR A 488 -11.32 9.04 43.06
C TYR A 488 -10.18 9.50 43.97
N THR A 489 -9.07 8.77 43.99
CA THR A 489 -7.86 9.14 44.72
C THR A 489 -6.96 10.04 43.86
N GLY A 490 -5.93 10.63 44.48
CA GLY A 490 -4.92 11.40 43.75
C GLY A 490 -4.18 10.60 42.67
N GLU A 491 -4.02 9.28 42.85
CA GLU A 491 -3.40 8.40 41.87
C GLU A 491 -4.34 8.13 40.68
N ASP A 492 -5.64 7.90 40.94
CA ASP A 492 -6.65 7.70 39.89
C ASP A 492 -6.83 8.95 39.02
N LEU A 493 -6.79 10.14 39.62
CA LEU A 493 -6.89 11.41 38.90
C LEU A 493 -5.68 11.65 37.99
N VAL A 494 -4.48 11.32 38.46
CA VAL A 494 -3.26 11.37 37.62
C VAL A 494 -3.34 10.33 36.51
N ALA A 495 -3.89 9.13 36.76
CA ALA A 495 -4.12 8.14 35.71
C ALA A 495 -5.10 8.64 34.63
N LEU A 496 -6.21 9.29 35.03
CA LEU A 496 -7.14 9.94 34.11
C LEU A 496 -6.47 11.05 33.29
N GLU A 497 -5.73 11.96 33.93
CA GLU A 497 -5.04 13.07 33.26
C GLU A 497 -4.00 12.59 32.23
N ASN A 498 -3.34 11.45 32.48
CA ASN A 498 -2.45 10.81 31.49
C ASN A 498 -3.22 10.15 30.31
N VAL A 499 -4.52 9.90 30.43
CA VAL A 499 -5.38 9.31 29.39
C VAL A 499 -6.12 10.37 28.56
N LEU A 500 -6.38 11.57 29.10
CA LEU A 500 -7.03 12.67 28.36
C LEU A 500 -6.41 12.97 26.97
N PRO A 501 -5.08 12.91 26.75
CA PRO A 501 -4.48 13.12 25.43
C PRO A 501 -4.79 12.05 24.37
N THR A 502 -5.28 10.85 24.75
CA THR A 502 -5.51 9.74 23.81
C THR A 502 -6.98 9.58 23.40
N VAL A 503 -7.92 10.16 24.15
CA VAL A 503 -9.37 9.99 23.92
C VAL A 503 -9.98 11.03 22.95
N PHE A 504 -11.04 10.60 22.27
CA PHE A 504 -11.88 11.45 21.41
C PHE A 504 -12.86 12.31 22.23
N GLU A 505 -13.55 11.67 23.16
CA GLU A 505 -14.51 12.23 24.10
C GLU A 505 -14.16 11.85 25.54
N LEU A 506 -14.58 12.69 26.48
CA LEU A 506 -14.38 12.46 27.91
C LEU A 506 -14.96 11.12 28.39
N ARG A 507 -16.09 10.66 27.82
CA ARG A 507 -16.70 9.35 28.20
C ARG A 507 -15.74 8.17 28.06
N PHE A 508 -14.84 8.18 27.07
CA PHE A 508 -13.89 7.08 26.88
C PHE A 508 -12.80 7.02 27.96
N ALA A 509 -12.54 8.12 28.69
CA ALA A 509 -11.68 8.10 29.87
C ALA A 509 -12.41 7.53 31.11
N PHE A 510 -13.74 7.42 31.08
CA PHE A 510 -14.62 6.98 32.17
C PHE A 510 -15.43 5.73 31.78
N ASN A 511 -14.78 4.74 31.16
CA ASN A 511 -15.37 3.44 30.88
C ASN A 511 -15.16 2.47 32.07
N ALA A 512 -15.84 1.32 32.10
CA ALA A 512 -15.79 0.37 33.22
C ALA A 512 -14.42 -0.31 33.45
N TRP A 513 -13.49 -0.21 32.50
CA TRP A 513 -12.12 -0.68 32.64
C TRP A 513 -11.18 0.40 33.19
N SER A 514 -11.45 1.69 32.94
CA SER A 514 -10.67 2.81 33.49
C SER A 514 -11.19 3.32 34.83
N MET A 515 -12.46 3.11 35.17
CA MET A 515 -13.00 3.47 36.49
C MET A 515 -12.44 2.56 37.61
N PRO A 516 -11.99 3.12 38.75
CA PRO A 516 -11.52 2.31 39.87
C PRO A 516 -12.65 1.46 40.47
N GLU A 517 -12.37 0.19 40.81
CA GLU A 517 -13.40 -0.70 41.40
C GLU A 517 -13.97 -0.17 42.72
N ALA A 518 -13.21 0.61 43.48
CA ALA A 518 -13.70 1.28 44.67
C ALA A 518 -14.80 2.31 44.36
N VAL A 519 -14.71 3.00 43.22
CA VAL A 519 -15.74 3.95 42.75
C VAL A 519 -16.95 3.19 42.24
N LEU A 520 -16.76 2.19 41.35
CA LEU A 520 -17.87 1.36 40.84
C LEU A 520 -18.68 0.72 41.98
N ARG A 521 -18.01 0.09 42.96
CA ARG A 521 -18.67 -0.52 44.13
C ARG A 521 -19.31 0.52 45.07
N LYS A 522 -18.80 1.76 45.13
CA LYS A 522 -19.42 2.87 45.87
C LYS A 522 -20.68 3.41 45.18
N LEU A 523 -20.74 3.36 43.85
CA LEU A 523 -21.95 3.62 43.05
C LEU A 523 -22.98 2.47 43.11
N GLY A 524 -22.65 1.35 43.77
CA GLY A 524 -23.51 0.17 43.86
C GLY A 524 -23.43 -0.75 42.64
N LEU A 525 -22.51 -0.49 41.72
CA LEU A 525 -22.28 -1.28 40.52
C LEU A 525 -21.31 -2.44 40.80
N ASP A 526 -21.54 -3.57 40.14
CA ASP A 526 -20.59 -4.68 40.12
C ASP A 526 -19.58 -4.51 38.96
N PRO A 527 -18.25 -4.56 39.22
CA PRO A 527 -17.24 -4.35 38.18
C PRO A 527 -17.15 -5.43 37.10
N GLU A 528 -17.56 -6.68 37.35
CA GLU A 528 -17.58 -7.69 36.27
C GLU A 528 -18.75 -7.43 35.33
N THR A 529 -19.92 -7.12 35.90
CA THR A 529 -21.13 -6.73 35.16
C THR A 529 -20.89 -5.46 34.32
N ALA A 530 -20.34 -4.40 34.92
CA ALA A 530 -20.08 -3.14 34.22
C ALA A 530 -19.01 -3.27 33.11
N ARG A 531 -18.06 -4.20 33.23
CA ARG A 531 -17.03 -4.45 32.19
C ARG A 531 -17.52 -5.35 31.05
N ALA A 532 -18.62 -6.08 31.25
CA ALA A 532 -19.29 -6.87 30.23
C ALA A 532 -20.35 -6.07 29.46
N ASP A 533 -20.81 -4.95 30.01
CA ASP A 533 -21.67 -3.97 29.35
C ASP A 533 -20.82 -3.05 28.44
N MET A 534 -21.07 -3.12 27.13
CA MET A 534 -20.38 -2.30 26.13
C MET A 534 -20.92 -0.87 26.04
N THR A 535 -22.13 -0.61 26.56
CA THR A 535 -22.85 0.68 26.49
C THR A 535 -22.52 1.62 27.67
N PHE A 536 -21.65 1.17 28.59
CA PHE A 536 -21.47 1.80 29.90
C PHE A 536 -20.81 3.20 29.85
N ASP A 537 -21.62 4.26 30.10
CA ASP A 537 -21.15 5.63 30.36
C ASP A 537 -20.93 5.88 31.87
N GLY A 538 -19.66 5.86 32.30
CA GLY A 538 -19.29 6.11 33.69
C GLY A 538 -19.52 7.54 34.18
N LEU A 539 -19.61 8.54 33.29
CA LEU A 539 -19.99 9.90 33.65
C LEU A 539 -21.50 9.99 33.93
N ALA A 540 -22.31 9.24 33.19
CA ALA A 540 -23.73 9.06 33.51
C ALA A 540 -23.92 8.30 34.83
N ALA A 541 -23.11 7.26 35.09
CA ALA A 541 -23.11 6.54 36.37
C ALA A 541 -22.69 7.41 37.57
N LEU A 542 -21.87 8.45 37.34
CA LEU A 542 -21.55 9.50 38.32
C LEU A 542 -22.68 10.55 38.49
N GLY A 543 -23.83 10.37 37.84
CA GLY A 543 -25.01 11.23 37.99
C GLY A 543 -24.99 12.55 37.20
N MET A 544 -24.06 12.70 36.25
CA MET A 544 -23.89 13.94 35.48
C MET A 544 -24.92 14.06 34.36
N THR A 545 -25.59 15.21 34.24
CA THR A 545 -26.57 15.46 33.15
C THR A 545 -25.89 15.55 31.80
N VAL A 546 -26.63 15.29 30.70
CA VAL A 546 -26.10 15.40 29.33
C VAL A 546 -25.44 16.76 29.09
N ALA A 547 -26.09 17.85 29.51
CA ALA A 547 -25.53 19.21 29.42
C ALA A 547 -24.17 19.35 30.12
N GLN A 548 -24.03 18.82 31.34
CA GLN A 548 -22.75 18.82 32.05
C GLN A 548 -21.68 18.01 31.31
N ARG A 549 -22.03 16.81 30.80
CA ARG A 549 -21.11 15.95 30.03
C ARG A 549 -20.64 16.63 28.75
N THR A 550 -21.54 17.25 27.99
CA THR A 550 -21.22 17.97 26.75
C THR A 550 -20.30 19.17 27.00
N ILE A 551 -20.55 19.97 28.05
CA ILE A 551 -19.73 21.15 28.36
C ILE A 551 -18.32 20.74 28.80
N LEU A 552 -18.20 19.78 29.73
CA LEU A 552 -16.90 19.28 30.19
C LEU A 552 -16.13 18.61 29.05
N ASN A 553 -16.80 17.88 28.16
CA ASN A 553 -16.17 17.33 26.96
C ASN A 553 -15.55 18.42 26.07
N ARG A 554 -16.31 19.47 25.73
CA ARG A 554 -15.82 20.60 24.91
C ARG A 554 -14.62 21.32 25.53
N VAL A 555 -14.59 21.48 26.86
CA VAL A 555 -13.52 22.21 27.56
C VAL A 555 -12.29 21.34 27.83
N ILE A 556 -12.47 20.06 28.20
CA ILE A 556 -11.38 19.16 28.56
C ILE A 556 -10.76 18.51 27.32
N CYS A 557 -11.58 17.96 26.42
CA CYS A 557 -11.13 17.19 25.24
C CYS A 557 -11.06 18.01 23.94
N GLY A 558 -11.68 19.20 23.95
CA GLY A 558 -11.68 20.19 22.86
C GLY A 558 -12.97 20.19 22.04
N THR A 559 -13.25 21.31 21.37
CA THR A 559 -14.31 21.41 20.34
C THR A 559 -13.88 20.80 19.00
N GLN A 560 -12.57 20.56 18.83
CA GLN A 560 -11.91 20.10 17.61
C GLN A 560 -12.02 21.06 16.41
N THR A 561 -12.59 22.26 16.59
CA THR A 561 -12.75 23.30 15.56
C THR A 561 -12.32 24.68 16.07
N VAL A 562 -11.85 25.54 15.16
CA VAL A 562 -11.61 26.97 15.46
C VAL A 562 -12.90 27.79 15.47
N GLU A 563 -14.01 27.26 14.95
CA GLU A 563 -15.29 27.96 14.94
C GLU A 563 -15.78 28.25 16.37
N GLY A 564 -16.30 29.47 16.58
CA GLY A 564 -16.74 29.96 17.89
C GLY A 564 -15.62 30.22 18.91
N SER A 565 -14.34 30.11 18.52
CA SER A 565 -13.21 30.28 19.44
C SER A 565 -13.09 31.73 19.95
N PRO A 566 -13.07 31.97 21.27
CA PRO A 566 -12.95 33.32 21.82
C PRO A 566 -11.66 34.03 21.37
N GLY A 567 -11.82 35.17 20.68
CA GLY A 567 -10.72 36.03 20.26
C GLY A 567 -10.24 35.83 18.82
N LEU A 568 -10.67 34.77 18.13
CA LEU A 568 -10.41 34.58 16.69
C LEU A 568 -11.30 35.53 15.85
N LYS A 569 -10.78 36.02 14.72
CA LYS A 569 -11.51 36.86 13.75
C LYS A 569 -12.20 35.98 12.69
N ASP A 570 -13.46 36.27 12.38
CA ASP A 570 -14.22 35.58 11.31
C ASP A 570 -13.53 35.64 9.93
N SER A 571 -12.76 36.71 9.67
CA SER A 571 -11.97 36.88 8.43
C SER A 571 -10.90 35.80 8.24
N ASP A 572 -10.42 35.22 9.34
CA ASP A 572 -9.23 34.37 9.35
C ASP A 572 -9.61 32.88 9.35
N LEU A 573 -10.90 32.56 9.55
CA LEU A 573 -11.42 31.18 9.59
C LEU A 573 -11.05 30.37 8.34
N ALA A 574 -11.01 31.01 7.17
CA ALA A 574 -10.71 30.35 5.89
C ALA A 574 -9.29 29.77 5.80
N VAL A 575 -8.36 30.20 6.66
CA VAL A 575 -7.02 29.60 6.78
C VAL A 575 -7.09 28.18 7.36
N PHE A 576 -8.09 27.91 8.19
CA PHE A 576 -8.24 26.66 8.96
C PHE A 576 -9.28 25.70 8.37
N ASP A 577 -9.90 26.04 7.24
CA ASP A 577 -10.84 25.17 6.54
C ASP A 577 -10.13 23.88 6.09
N CYS A 578 -10.66 22.73 6.50
CA CYS A 578 -10.14 21.41 6.17
C CYS A 578 -10.96 20.73 5.06
N ALA A 579 -10.48 19.60 4.55
CA ALA A 579 -11.17 18.76 3.56
C ALA A 579 -12.56 18.28 4.03
N ASN A 580 -12.79 18.23 5.33
CA ASN A 580 -14.05 17.89 5.98
C ASN A 580 -14.35 18.88 7.12
N LYS A 581 -15.59 18.85 7.62
CA LYS A 581 -16.00 19.58 8.83
C LYS A 581 -15.15 19.11 10.03
N CYS A 582 -14.67 20.05 10.84
CA CYS A 582 -13.85 19.74 12.01
C CYS A 582 -14.71 19.63 13.27
N GLY A 583 -14.67 18.49 13.95
CA GLY A 583 -15.47 18.23 15.15
C GLY A 583 -16.99 18.20 14.91
N PRO A 584 -17.80 18.00 15.96
CA PRO A 584 -19.25 17.95 15.87
C PRO A 584 -19.89 19.33 15.66
N ASP A 585 -19.24 20.41 16.13
CA ASP A 585 -19.75 21.78 16.04
C ASP A 585 -19.35 22.50 14.74
N GLY A 586 -18.43 21.91 13.95
CA GLY A 586 -17.89 22.50 12.73
C GLY A 586 -18.87 22.50 11.55
N LYS A 587 -18.91 23.61 10.84
CA LYS A 587 -19.79 23.87 9.69
C LYS A 587 -18.99 24.14 8.42
N ARG A 588 -17.79 24.71 8.56
CA ARG A 588 -16.89 25.01 7.44
C ARG A 588 -16.09 23.79 7.01
N PHE A 589 -15.85 23.71 5.70
CA PHE A 589 -14.97 22.76 5.02
C PHE A 589 -14.65 23.32 3.63
N ILE A 590 -13.57 22.86 3.01
CA ILE A 590 -13.21 23.26 1.65
C ILE A 590 -14.18 22.60 0.67
N ALA A 591 -14.84 23.39 -0.18
CA ALA A 591 -15.76 22.88 -1.17
C ALA A 591 -15.04 21.98 -2.22
N PRO A 592 -15.71 20.98 -2.82
CA PRO A 592 -15.10 20.09 -3.82
C PRO A 592 -14.44 20.84 -4.99
N VAL A 593 -15.02 21.98 -5.38
CA VAL A 593 -14.50 22.92 -6.38
C VAL A 593 -13.10 23.46 -6.01
N GLY A 594 -12.84 23.73 -4.74
CA GLY A 594 -11.53 24.22 -4.26
C GLY A 594 -10.43 23.15 -4.37
N HIS A 595 -10.77 21.89 -4.09
CA HIS A 595 -9.86 20.77 -4.33
C HIS A 595 -9.51 20.66 -5.83
N ILE A 596 -10.49 20.81 -6.71
CA ILE A 596 -10.31 20.75 -8.17
C ILE A 596 -9.44 21.92 -8.65
N HIS A 597 -9.69 23.14 -8.20
CA HIS A 597 -8.86 24.30 -8.55
C HIS A 597 -7.40 24.15 -8.09
N MET A 598 -7.15 23.63 -6.89
CA MET A 598 -5.77 23.39 -6.43
C MET A 598 -5.06 22.31 -7.26
N MET A 599 -5.76 21.22 -7.62
CA MET A 599 -5.23 20.22 -8.54
C MET A 599 -4.95 20.83 -9.92
N ALA A 600 -5.80 21.74 -10.40
CA ALA A 600 -5.65 22.41 -11.69
C ALA A 600 -4.49 23.41 -11.73
N ALA A 601 -4.13 24.02 -10.60
CA ALA A 601 -2.93 24.85 -10.50
C ALA A 601 -1.62 24.03 -10.51
N ALA A 602 -1.63 22.84 -9.91
CA ALA A 602 -0.46 21.94 -9.89
C ALA A 602 -0.27 21.13 -11.19
N GLN A 603 -1.35 20.59 -11.76
CA GLN A 603 -1.29 19.62 -12.87
C GLN A 603 -0.49 20.11 -14.11
N PRO A 604 -0.56 21.39 -14.54
CA PRO A 604 0.22 21.94 -15.65
C PRO A 604 1.74 21.90 -15.43
N PHE A 605 2.18 21.62 -14.21
CA PHE A 605 3.59 21.49 -13.83
C PHE A 605 3.95 20.08 -13.38
N ILE A 606 3.09 19.08 -13.56
CA ILE A 606 3.37 17.67 -13.28
C ILE A 606 3.44 16.89 -14.60
N SER A 607 4.56 16.20 -14.81
CA SER A 607 4.79 15.42 -16.04
C SER A 607 3.88 14.18 -16.10
N GLY A 608 3.75 13.44 -14.99
CA GLY A 608 2.64 12.50 -14.75
C GLY A 608 1.35 13.21 -14.31
N ALA A 609 0.67 12.68 -13.31
CA ALA A 609 -0.60 13.16 -12.77
C ALA A 609 -0.58 13.29 -11.24
N ILE A 610 -1.76 13.49 -10.64
CA ILE A 610 -1.94 13.79 -9.21
C ILE A 610 -2.88 12.74 -8.58
N SER A 611 -2.36 11.98 -7.61
CA SER A 611 -3.13 11.05 -6.78
C SER A 611 -3.79 11.80 -5.61
N LYS A 612 -4.78 12.65 -5.90
CA LYS A 612 -5.57 13.34 -4.88
C LYS A 612 -7.04 12.94 -4.97
N THR A 613 -7.60 12.52 -3.85
CA THR A 613 -9.05 12.39 -3.67
C THR A 613 -9.67 13.77 -3.43
N ILE A 614 -10.85 13.98 -4.03
CA ILE A 614 -11.75 15.08 -3.71
C ILE A 614 -12.84 14.54 -2.78
N ASN A 615 -12.89 15.07 -1.55
CA ASN A 615 -13.91 14.70 -0.58
C ASN A 615 -15.20 15.48 -0.87
N MET A 616 -16.35 14.86 -0.61
CA MET A 616 -17.67 15.47 -0.75
C MET A 616 -18.54 15.05 0.46
N PRO A 617 -19.38 15.95 1.01
CA PRO A 617 -20.23 15.63 2.15
C PRO A 617 -21.34 14.64 1.75
N ALA A 618 -21.93 13.94 2.73
CA ALA A 618 -22.90 12.87 2.49
C ALA A 618 -24.14 13.31 1.68
N ASP A 619 -24.56 14.57 1.82
CA ASP A 619 -25.67 15.20 1.11
C ASP A 619 -25.37 15.59 -0.36
N ALA A 620 -24.13 15.43 -0.82
CA ALA A 620 -23.75 15.75 -2.19
C ALA A 620 -24.53 14.92 -3.23
N SER A 621 -24.96 15.56 -4.32
CA SER A 621 -25.83 14.96 -5.34
C SER A 621 -25.06 14.23 -6.46
N VAL A 622 -25.79 13.43 -7.25
CA VAL A 622 -25.26 12.80 -8.48
C VAL A 622 -24.86 13.85 -9.53
N GLU A 623 -25.56 14.98 -9.58
CA GLU A 623 -25.27 16.12 -10.45
C GLU A 623 -23.92 16.75 -10.08
N GLN A 624 -23.68 17.02 -8.80
CA GLN A 624 -22.42 17.58 -8.30
C GLN A 624 -21.20 16.67 -8.53
N ILE A 625 -21.40 15.35 -8.55
CA ILE A 625 -20.37 14.37 -8.95
C ILE A 625 -20.03 14.53 -10.45
N GLY A 626 -21.05 14.73 -11.29
CA GLY A 626 -20.89 15.03 -12.72
C GLY A 626 -20.21 16.38 -12.95
N ASP A 627 -20.61 17.44 -12.25
CA ASP A 627 -19.99 18.75 -12.31
C ASP A 627 -18.50 18.69 -11.93
N ALA A 628 -18.18 17.99 -10.84
CA ALA A 628 -16.79 17.79 -10.41
C ALA A 628 -15.93 17.08 -11.48
N TYR A 629 -16.47 16.05 -12.14
CA TYR A 629 -15.79 15.35 -13.24
C TYR A 629 -15.75 16.17 -14.55
N ARG A 630 -16.75 17.00 -14.86
CA ARG A 630 -16.74 17.92 -16.02
C ARG A 630 -15.73 19.05 -15.82
N MET A 631 -15.81 19.76 -14.70
CA MET A 631 -14.92 20.87 -14.35
C MET A 631 -13.44 20.44 -14.36
N SER A 632 -13.17 19.22 -13.90
CA SER A 632 -11.84 18.61 -13.92
C SER A 632 -11.30 18.38 -15.34
N TRP A 633 -12.16 18.01 -16.30
CA TRP A 633 -11.81 17.94 -17.71
C TRP A 633 -11.55 19.34 -18.29
N GLU A 634 -12.46 20.29 -18.05
CA GLU A 634 -12.39 21.67 -18.55
C GLU A 634 -11.16 22.46 -18.05
N LEU A 635 -10.60 22.07 -16.90
CA LEU A 635 -9.38 22.64 -16.33
C LEU A 635 -8.10 21.87 -16.73
N GLY A 636 -8.21 20.79 -17.51
CA GLY A 636 -7.07 20.04 -18.02
C GLY A 636 -6.44 19.06 -17.03
N LEU A 637 -7.21 18.54 -16.06
CA LEU A 637 -6.74 17.43 -15.22
C LEU A 637 -6.50 16.15 -16.05
N LYS A 638 -5.58 15.30 -15.61
CA LYS A 638 -5.32 13.98 -16.22
C LYS A 638 -6.16 12.87 -15.59
N ALA A 639 -6.49 12.98 -14.30
CA ALA A 639 -7.39 12.08 -13.58
C ALA A 639 -8.14 12.78 -12.46
N ASN A 640 -9.25 12.20 -12.01
CA ASN A 640 -10.00 12.60 -10.82
C ASN A 640 -10.59 11.35 -10.14
N ALA A 641 -10.51 11.29 -8.80
CA ALA A 641 -11.26 10.36 -7.96
C ALA A 641 -12.04 11.12 -6.88
N LEU A 642 -13.35 10.92 -6.84
CA LEU A 642 -14.25 11.51 -5.85
C LEU A 642 -14.55 10.51 -4.73
N TYR A 643 -14.68 11.00 -3.50
CA TYR A 643 -15.19 10.25 -2.36
C TYR A 643 -16.29 11.04 -1.68
N ARG A 644 -17.52 10.53 -1.72
CA ARG A 644 -18.65 11.08 -0.96
C ARG A 644 -18.75 10.34 0.36
N ASP A 645 -18.90 11.08 1.45
CA ASP A 645 -19.14 10.47 2.77
C ASP A 645 -20.39 9.56 2.74
N GLY A 646 -20.35 8.45 3.49
CA GLY A 646 -21.37 7.41 3.46
C GLY A 646 -21.50 6.61 2.15
N CYS A 647 -20.67 6.85 1.11
CA CYS A 647 -20.76 6.07 -0.13
C CYS A 647 -20.11 4.68 -0.06
N LYS A 648 -19.37 4.35 1.00
CA LYS A 648 -18.85 2.99 1.26
C LYS A 648 -19.26 2.56 2.66
N LEU A 649 -19.75 1.33 2.78
CA LEU A 649 -20.24 0.75 4.03
C LEU A 649 -19.12 0.52 5.05
N SER A 650 -17.86 0.58 4.60
CA SER A 650 -16.65 0.49 5.43
C SER A 650 -15.76 1.70 5.20
N GLN A 651 -15.43 2.44 6.26
CA GLN A 651 -14.56 3.62 6.21
C GLN A 651 -13.30 3.43 7.10
N PRO A 652 -12.09 3.75 6.60
CA PRO A 652 -10.85 3.58 7.37
C PRO A 652 -10.34 4.85 8.07
N LEU A 653 -11.02 6.01 7.92
CA LEU A 653 -10.59 7.29 8.47
C LEU A 653 -11.78 8.25 8.65
N ASN A 654 -12.27 8.40 9.87
CA ASN A 654 -13.50 9.15 10.18
C ASN A 654 -13.19 10.46 10.93
N THR A 655 -14.08 11.46 10.83
CA THR A 655 -14.04 12.71 11.61
C THR A 655 -14.75 12.58 12.95
N THR A 656 -15.68 11.63 13.06
CA THR A 656 -16.34 11.17 14.29
C THR A 656 -15.68 9.88 14.81
N ALA A 657 -15.95 9.52 16.06
CA ALA A 657 -15.67 8.16 16.53
C ALA A 657 -16.63 7.16 15.89
N ASP A 658 -16.14 5.96 15.56
CA ASP A 658 -17.01 4.80 15.37
C ASP A 658 -17.72 4.52 16.70
N VAL A 659 -19.00 4.88 16.80
CA VAL A 659 -19.85 4.43 17.90
C VAL A 659 -20.33 3.04 17.51
N GLU A 660 -19.81 2.02 18.20
CA GLU A 660 -20.39 0.66 18.15
C GLU A 660 -21.86 0.76 18.58
N GLN A 661 -22.76 0.03 17.94
CA GLN A 661 -24.19 0.37 17.93
C GLN A 661 -24.84 0.34 19.35
N ASP A 662 -24.99 1.53 19.95
CA ASP A 662 -25.75 1.76 21.20
C ASP A 662 -27.27 1.68 20.90
N ASP A 663 -27.90 0.53 21.17
CA ASP A 663 -29.31 0.23 20.80
C ASP A 663 -30.38 0.95 21.66
N ASP A 664 -30.01 1.68 22.73
CA ASP A 664 -30.94 2.12 23.80
C ASP A 664 -30.83 3.63 24.18
N VAL A 665 -30.42 4.50 23.25
CA VAL A 665 -30.51 5.98 23.39
C VAL A 665 -31.54 6.53 22.39
N ASP A 666 -32.48 7.39 22.85
CA ASP A 666 -33.67 7.84 22.11
C ASP A 666 -33.43 8.05 20.61
N ALA A 667 -34.00 7.13 19.81
CA ALA A 667 -33.60 6.85 18.42
C ALA A 667 -33.90 7.96 17.39
N ASP A 668 -34.47 9.09 17.81
CA ASP A 668 -34.82 10.21 16.91
C ASP A 668 -33.69 11.26 16.79
N GLU A 669 -32.80 11.43 17.78
CA GLU A 669 -31.75 12.48 17.74
C GLU A 669 -30.34 11.97 17.40
N ALA A 670 -30.06 10.67 17.56
CA ALA A 670 -28.74 10.09 17.26
C ALA A 670 -28.61 9.53 15.83
N LEU A 671 -29.72 9.10 15.21
CA LEU A 671 -29.68 8.43 13.90
C LEU A 671 -29.49 9.39 12.70
N GLU A 672 -29.86 10.67 12.82
CA GLU A 672 -29.54 11.69 11.79
C GLU A 672 -28.03 11.86 11.55
N ALA A 673 -27.18 11.45 12.52
CA ALA A 673 -25.75 11.76 12.51
C ALA A 673 -24.86 10.80 11.70
N THR A 674 -25.35 9.62 11.30
CA THR A 674 -24.53 8.59 10.61
C THR A 674 -25.08 8.14 9.25
N GLY A 675 -26.37 8.32 8.98
CA GLY A 675 -27.00 8.09 7.66
C GLY A 675 -26.91 6.67 7.09
N ALA A 676 -26.29 5.71 7.79
CA ALA A 676 -26.04 4.36 7.28
C ALA A 676 -27.35 3.55 7.14
N ASN A 677 -28.23 3.62 8.14
CA ASN A 677 -29.56 3.01 8.08
C ASN A 677 -30.44 3.73 7.06
N GLU A 678 -30.47 5.07 7.02
CA GLU A 678 -31.21 5.80 5.98
C GLU A 678 -30.73 5.45 4.56
N ALA A 679 -29.43 5.29 4.35
CA ALA A 679 -28.88 4.85 3.08
C ALA A 679 -29.25 3.41 2.73
N ALA A 680 -29.35 2.52 3.72
CA ALA A 680 -29.76 1.12 3.56
C ALA A 680 -31.28 0.98 3.32
N ASP A 681 -32.11 1.71 4.06
CA ASP A 681 -33.56 1.74 3.88
C ASP A 681 -33.96 2.49 2.61
N ALA A 682 -33.27 3.57 2.23
CA ALA A 682 -33.46 4.20 0.91
C ALA A 682 -32.96 3.29 -0.23
N MET A 683 -31.91 2.48 -0.02
CA MET A 683 -31.53 1.42 -0.98
C MET A 683 -32.63 0.35 -1.09
N LEU A 684 -33.22 -0.06 0.03
CA LEU A 684 -34.27 -1.06 0.08
C LEU A 684 -35.56 -0.54 -0.55
N GLU A 685 -36.02 0.65 -0.18
CA GLU A 685 -37.17 1.33 -0.79
C GLU A 685 -36.97 1.59 -2.28
N ALA A 686 -35.81 2.09 -2.72
CA ALA A 686 -35.55 2.28 -4.15
C ALA A 686 -35.60 0.95 -4.91
N SER A 687 -35.00 -0.11 -4.35
CA SER A 687 -35.06 -1.46 -4.93
C SER A 687 -36.48 -2.03 -4.96
N LEU A 688 -37.31 -1.74 -3.94
CA LEU A 688 -38.72 -2.17 -3.87
C LEU A 688 -39.62 -1.37 -4.82
N ARG A 689 -39.32 -0.08 -5.06
CA ARG A 689 -40.01 0.77 -6.04
C ARG A 689 -39.73 0.31 -7.47
N ASP A 690 -38.49 -0.05 -7.81
CA ASP A 690 -38.12 -0.62 -9.11
C ASP A 690 -38.60 -2.08 -9.28
N ALA A 691 -38.81 -2.83 -8.20
CA ALA A 691 -39.33 -4.19 -8.23
C ALA A 691 -40.85 -4.30 -8.59
N GLY A 692 -41.48 -3.21 -9.04
CA GLY A 692 -42.90 -3.12 -9.40
C GLY A 692 -43.36 -3.91 -10.64
N ALA A 693 -42.75 -5.06 -10.95
CA ALA A 693 -43.11 -5.96 -12.05
C ALA A 693 -43.59 -7.32 -11.53
N GLU A 694 -44.75 -7.79 -12.02
CA GLU A 694 -45.45 -8.98 -11.49
C GLU A 694 -44.55 -10.24 -11.42
N ALA A 695 -44.38 -10.77 -10.21
CA ALA A 695 -43.54 -11.93 -9.94
C ALA A 695 -44.13 -13.24 -10.52
N ARG A 696 -43.79 -13.56 -11.77
CA ARG A 696 -43.99 -14.90 -12.35
C ARG A 696 -42.85 -15.83 -11.94
N VAL A 697 -43.07 -16.57 -10.86
CA VAL A 697 -42.24 -17.71 -10.48
C VAL A 697 -42.23 -18.74 -11.62
N ILE A 698 -41.05 -18.94 -12.22
CA ILE A 698 -40.77 -20.08 -13.09
C ILE A 698 -39.61 -20.82 -12.46
N GLU A 699 -39.91 -21.91 -11.74
CA GLU A 699 -38.87 -22.84 -11.29
C GLU A 699 -38.13 -23.39 -12.51
N ARG A 700 -36.83 -23.13 -12.58
CA ARG A 700 -35.95 -23.78 -13.55
C ARG A 700 -34.77 -24.42 -12.82
N VAL A 701 -35.04 -25.59 -12.25
CA VAL A 701 -33.99 -26.48 -11.72
C VAL A 701 -33.02 -26.77 -12.86
N VAL A 702 -31.82 -26.22 -12.76
CA VAL A 702 -30.67 -26.55 -13.61
C VAL A 702 -29.63 -27.15 -12.67
N GLU A 703 -29.50 -28.47 -12.70
CA GLU A 703 -28.45 -29.17 -11.95
C GLU A 703 -27.08 -28.73 -12.46
N LYS A 704 -26.45 -27.81 -11.73
CA LYS A 704 -25.09 -27.36 -12.02
C LYS A 704 -24.13 -28.44 -11.53
N ILE A 705 -23.76 -29.36 -12.42
CA ILE A 705 -22.72 -30.38 -12.14
C ILE A 705 -21.43 -29.65 -11.74
N ILE A 706 -21.06 -29.75 -10.46
CA ILE A 706 -19.80 -29.23 -9.94
C ILE A 706 -18.77 -30.37 -10.08
N GLU A 707 -17.95 -30.33 -11.13
CA GLU A 707 -16.72 -31.12 -11.17
C GLU A 707 -15.74 -30.58 -10.13
N ARG A 708 -15.90 -31.04 -8.88
CA ARG A 708 -14.88 -30.92 -7.84
C ARG A 708 -13.69 -31.80 -8.28
N PRO A 709 -12.42 -31.34 -8.14
CA PRO A 709 -11.27 -32.18 -8.45
C PRO A 709 -11.28 -33.42 -7.55
N MET A 710 -11.60 -34.58 -8.11
CA MET A 710 -11.88 -35.78 -7.33
C MET A 710 -10.58 -36.51 -7.00
N ARG A 711 -10.25 -36.58 -5.70
CA ARG A 711 -9.00 -37.18 -5.20
C ARG A 711 -8.80 -38.62 -5.68
N ARG A 712 -7.84 -38.86 -6.58
CA ARG A 712 -7.47 -40.19 -7.10
C ARG A 712 -6.70 -40.97 -6.04
N ARG A 713 -7.42 -41.61 -5.10
CA ARG A 713 -6.79 -42.54 -4.13
C ARG A 713 -6.12 -43.71 -4.85
N LEU A 714 -5.06 -44.26 -4.26
CA LEU A 714 -4.37 -45.45 -4.77
C LEU A 714 -5.03 -46.72 -4.20
N PRO A 715 -4.96 -47.88 -4.89
CA PRO A 715 -5.45 -49.15 -4.35
C PRO A 715 -4.64 -49.61 -3.12
N ASP A 716 -5.28 -50.35 -2.20
CA ASP A 716 -4.66 -50.82 -0.94
C ASP A 716 -3.39 -51.66 -1.17
N THR A 717 -3.35 -52.44 -2.26
CA THR A 717 -2.15 -53.13 -2.76
C THR A 717 -1.61 -52.40 -3.98
N ARG A 718 -0.35 -51.97 -3.95
CA ARG A 718 0.28 -51.15 -5.00
C ARG A 718 1.79 -51.39 -5.09
N GLU A 719 2.37 -51.14 -6.27
CA GLU A 719 3.83 -51.11 -6.40
C GLU A 719 4.41 -49.85 -5.73
N SER A 720 5.64 -49.95 -5.23
CA SER A 720 6.34 -48.81 -4.64
C SER A 720 7.85 -48.86 -4.84
N VAL A 721 8.46 -47.68 -4.95
CA VAL A 721 9.92 -47.51 -5.08
C VAL A 721 10.47 -47.08 -3.72
N THR A 722 11.33 -47.90 -3.13
CA THR A 722 12.01 -47.59 -1.87
C THR A 722 13.48 -47.22 -2.10
N HIS A 723 13.92 -46.09 -1.56
CA HIS A 723 15.29 -45.59 -1.68
C HIS A 723 15.85 -45.14 -0.32
N LYS A 724 16.98 -45.72 0.10
CA LYS A 724 17.71 -45.26 1.30
C LYS A 724 18.59 -44.06 0.98
N PHE A 725 18.55 -43.04 1.82
CA PHE A 725 19.45 -41.89 1.75
C PHE A 725 20.18 -41.64 3.08
N ASN A 726 21.27 -40.88 3.00
CA ASN A 726 21.98 -40.30 4.11
C ASN A 726 22.44 -38.89 3.68
N VAL A 727 22.05 -37.86 4.44
CA VAL A 727 22.49 -36.47 4.25
C VAL A 727 23.10 -36.00 5.57
N ALA A 728 24.38 -35.63 5.56
CA ALA A 728 25.09 -35.14 6.76
C ALA A 728 24.98 -36.05 8.01
N GLY A 729 24.85 -37.37 7.83
CA GLY A 729 24.68 -38.33 8.92
C GLY A 729 23.23 -38.60 9.35
N HIS A 730 22.25 -37.89 8.77
CA HIS A 730 20.83 -38.19 8.93
C HIS A 730 20.41 -39.24 7.90
N GLU A 731 20.17 -40.46 8.36
CA GLU A 731 19.68 -41.55 7.51
C GLU A 731 18.16 -41.62 7.46
N GLY A 732 17.62 -42.00 6.30
CA GLY A 732 16.19 -42.23 6.11
C GLY A 732 15.88 -43.02 4.85
N TYR A 733 14.59 -43.30 4.64
CA TYR A 733 14.05 -44.01 3.48
C TYR A 733 12.93 -43.19 2.84
N LEU A 734 12.96 -43.08 1.52
CA LEU A 734 11.85 -42.58 0.71
C LEU A 734 11.10 -43.78 0.16
N ILE A 735 9.79 -43.85 0.39
CA ILE A 735 8.91 -44.90 -0.13
C ILE A 735 7.86 -44.22 -0.98
N VAL A 736 7.92 -44.43 -2.30
CA VAL A 736 7.04 -43.77 -3.28
C VAL A 736 6.02 -44.77 -3.78
N GLY A 737 4.74 -44.58 -3.46
CA GLY A 737 3.63 -45.40 -3.96
C GLY A 737 3.25 -44.98 -5.38
N LEU A 738 3.13 -45.95 -6.30
CA LEU A 738 2.81 -45.70 -7.71
C LEU A 738 1.35 -46.02 -8.05
N TYR A 739 0.83 -45.35 -9.07
CA TYR A 739 -0.37 -45.77 -9.80
C TYR A 739 -0.03 -46.86 -10.84
N GLU A 740 -1.05 -47.51 -11.40
CA GLU A 740 -0.94 -48.53 -12.46
C GLU A 740 -0.25 -48.03 -13.74
N ASP A 741 -0.24 -46.71 -13.96
CA ASP A 741 0.44 -46.01 -15.06
C ASP A 741 1.92 -45.69 -14.78
N GLY A 742 2.43 -46.08 -13.60
CA GLY A 742 3.81 -45.85 -13.15
C GLY A 742 4.07 -44.44 -12.60
N SER A 743 3.09 -43.53 -12.61
CA SER A 743 3.25 -42.21 -11.99
C SER A 743 3.17 -42.26 -10.45
N PRO A 744 3.90 -41.39 -9.72
CA PRO A 744 3.88 -41.41 -8.27
C PRO A 744 2.61 -40.75 -7.71
N GLY A 745 1.95 -41.44 -6.78
CA GLY A 745 0.74 -40.97 -6.09
C GLY A 745 0.90 -40.76 -4.58
N GLU A 746 1.94 -41.34 -3.96
CA GLU A 746 2.25 -41.18 -2.53
C GLU A 746 3.75 -41.10 -2.27
N LEU A 747 4.14 -40.44 -1.19
CA LEU A 747 5.51 -40.30 -0.71
C LEU A 747 5.53 -40.41 0.83
N PHE A 748 6.16 -41.45 1.36
CA PHE A 748 6.47 -41.59 2.78
C PHE A 748 7.98 -41.39 3.02
N ILE A 749 8.36 -40.79 4.16
CA ILE A 749 9.72 -40.31 4.43
C ILE A 749 10.14 -40.74 5.85
N THR A 750 10.56 -42.00 6.00
CA THR A 750 10.89 -42.57 7.32
C THR A 750 12.33 -42.23 7.72
N MET A 751 12.51 -41.47 8.80
CA MET A 751 13.82 -41.11 9.35
C MET A 751 14.31 -42.14 10.38
N ALA A 752 15.61 -42.45 10.40
CA ALA A 752 16.19 -43.49 11.27
C ALA A 752 16.27 -43.14 12.78
N LYS A 753 15.72 -42.00 13.19
CA LYS A 753 15.51 -41.60 14.59
C LYS A 753 14.03 -41.26 14.78
N GLU A 754 13.23 -42.27 15.10
CA GLU A 754 11.82 -42.11 15.50
C GLU A 754 11.69 -41.13 16.68
N GLY A 755 10.54 -40.43 16.75
CA GLY A 755 10.25 -39.44 17.81
C GLY A 755 11.04 -38.13 17.72
N SER A 756 11.92 -37.95 16.73
CA SER A 756 12.61 -36.66 16.51
C SER A 756 11.74 -35.65 15.77
N THR A 757 11.93 -34.35 16.06
CA THR A 757 11.22 -33.24 15.38
C THR A 757 11.39 -33.27 13.86
N ILE A 758 12.56 -33.71 13.38
CA ILE A 758 12.83 -33.90 11.94
C ILE A 758 11.98 -35.04 11.37
N GLY A 759 11.77 -36.13 12.12
CA GLY A 759 10.88 -37.21 11.72
C GLY A 759 9.45 -36.72 11.50
N GLY A 760 8.83 -36.11 12.52
CA GLY A 760 7.46 -35.59 12.41
C GLY A 760 7.27 -34.53 11.32
N LEU A 761 8.29 -33.71 11.05
CA LEU A 761 8.28 -32.76 9.93
C LEU A 761 8.34 -33.47 8.56
N MET A 762 9.12 -34.55 8.45
CA MET A 762 9.22 -35.35 7.23
C MET A 762 7.96 -36.19 6.98
N ASP A 763 7.33 -36.75 8.02
CA ASP A 763 6.04 -37.44 7.92
C ASP A 763 4.91 -36.47 7.49
N SER A 764 4.93 -35.25 8.04
CA SER A 764 4.00 -34.17 7.66
C SER A 764 4.19 -33.75 6.19
N LEU A 765 5.45 -33.60 5.75
CA LEU A 765 5.79 -33.28 4.37
C LEU A 765 5.38 -34.40 3.40
N GLY A 766 5.69 -35.66 3.71
CA GLY A 766 5.28 -36.82 2.93
C GLY A 766 3.76 -36.90 2.78
N THR A 767 3.03 -36.66 3.87
CA THR A 767 1.56 -36.60 3.88
C THR A 767 1.03 -35.49 2.97
N ALA A 768 1.55 -34.26 3.10
CA ALA A 768 1.12 -33.12 2.29
C ALA A 768 1.38 -33.34 0.78
N ILE A 769 2.52 -33.93 0.43
CA ILE A 769 2.91 -34.25 -0.95
C ILE A 769 2.08 -35.40 -1.51
N SER A 770 1.78 -36.42 -0.71
CA SER A 770 0.85 -37.50 -1.07
C SER A 770 -0.55 -36.97 -1.37
N VAL A 771 -1.04 -36.00 -0.59
CA VAL A 771 -2.31 -35.31 -0.89
C VAL A 771 -2.20 -34.53 -2.20
N ALA A 772 -1.13 -33.74 -2.42
CA ALA A 772 -0.95 -32.97 -3.64
C ALA A 772 -0.94 -33.85 -4.91
N LEU A 773 -0.22 -34.98 -4.89
CA LEU A 773 -0.18 -35.94 -6.00
C LEU A 773 -1.58 -36.55 -6.27
N GLN A 774 -2.33 -36.90 -5.22
CA GLN A 774 -3.68 -37.46 -5.35
C GLN A 774 -4.74 -36.45 -5.83
N TYR A 775 -4.47 -35.14 -5.76
CA TYR A 775 -5.25 -34.09 -6.40
C TYR A 775 -4.70 -33.69 -7.79
N GLY A 776 -3.73 -34.43 -8.33
CA GLY A 776 -3.23 -34.27 -9.70
C GLY A 776 -2.18 -33.18 -9.88
N VAL A 777 -1.53 -32.70 -8.81
CA VAL A 777 -0.44 -31.71 -8.92
C VAL A 777 0.76 -32.32 -9.68
N PRO A 778 1.22 -31.73 -10.80
CA PRO A 778 2.32 -32.29 -11.58
C PRO A 778 3.63 -32.39 -10.78
N VAL A 779 4.30 -33.54 -10.87
CA VAL A 779 5.58 -33.82 -10.20
C VAL A 779 6.63 -32.74 -10.49
N GLN A 780 6.71 -32.29 -11.74
CA GLN A 780 7.66 -31.26 -12.17
C GLN A 780 7.43 -29.91 -11.44
N SER A 781 6.19 -29.56 -11.10
CA SER A 781 5.87 -28.36 -10.33
C SER A 781 6.36 -28.47 -8.88
N LEU A 782 6.20 -29.63 -8.25
CA LEU A 782 6.71 -29.91 -6.91
C LEU A 782 8.24 -29.86 -6.88
N VAL A 783 8.89 -30.55 -7.82
CA VAL A 783 10.35 -30.56 -7.97
C VAL A 783 10.90 -29.15 -8.17
N THR A 784 10.26 -28.34 -9.02
CA THR A 784 10.65 -26.94 -9.28
C THR A 784 10.50 -26.04 -8.04
N LYS A 785 9.52 -26.31 -7.17
CA LYS A 785 9.24 -25.49 -5.98
C LYS A 785 10.08 -25.86 -4.75
N PHE A 786 10.45 -27.13 -4.61
CA PHE A 786 11.12 -27.66 -3.41
C PHE A 786 12.60 -28.02 -3.60
N ALA A 787 13.10 -28.20 -4.83
CA ALA A 787 14.53 -28.28 -5.06
C ALA A 787 15.23 -26.96 -4.66
N HIS A 788 16.49 -27.07 -4.23
CA HIS A 788 17.39 -25.96 -3.91
C HIS A 788 17.07 -25.07 -2.71
N GLN A 789 16.02 -25.41 -1.94
CA GLN A 789 15.78 -24.82 -0.62
C GLN A 789 16.95 -25.11 0.34
N ARG A 790 17.35 -24.11 1.14
CA ARG A 790 18.53 -24.15 2.01
C ARG A 790 18.12 -24.08 3.48
N PHE A 791 18.43 -25.13 4.25
CA PHE A 791 18.28 -25.19 5.72
C PHE A 791 18.91 -26.49 6.24
N GLU A 792 19.22 -26.55 7.53
CA GLU A 792 19.78 -27.76 8.15
C GLU A 792 18.74 -28.87 8.35
N PRO A 793 19.09 -30.17 8.24
CA PRO A 793 20.43 -30.70 7.92
C PRO A 793 20.80 -30.54 6.45
N MET A 794 22.02 -30.05 6.20
CA MET A 794 22.62 -29.89 4.87
C MET A 794 24.05 -30.43 4.86
N GLY A 795 24.54 -30.91 3.71
CA GLY A 795 25.89 -31.44 3.61
C GLY A 795 26.10 -32.49 2.53
N MET A 796 27.19 -33.24 2.66
CA MET A 796 27.52 -34.37 1.78
C MET A 796 26.49 -35.51 1.92
N THR A 797 26.31 -36.27 0.83
CA THR A 797 25.37 -37.39 0.76
C THR A 797 26.03 -38.64 0.17
N THR A 798 25.43 -39.81 0.39
CA THR A 798 25.90 -41.09 -0.18
C THR A 798 25.53 -41.29 -1.66
N ASN A 799 24.79 -40.36 -2.28
CA ASN A 799 24.31 -40.49 -3.67
C ASN A 799 25.31 -39.86 -4.66
N SER A 800 25.75 -40.64 -5.65
CA SER A 800 26.67 -40.22 -6.72
C SER A 800 26.17 -39.05 -7.56
N ASP A 801 24.85 -38.93 -7.68
CA ASP A 801 24.15 -37.99 -8.56
C ASP A 801 23.75 -36.72 -7.79
N ILE A 802 23.76 -36.78 -6.45
CA ILE A 802 23.51 -35.66 -5.54
C ILE A 802 24.64 -35.64 -4.47
N PRO A 803 25.90 -35.33 -4.82
CA PRO A 803 27.01 -35.43 -3.85
C PRO A 803 26.87 -34.51 -2.65
N PHE A 804 26.20 -33.36 -2.83
CA PHE A 804 25.91 -32.39 -1.79
C PHE A 804 24.44 -31.94 -1.89
N ALA A 805 23.77 -31.87 -0.74
CA ALA A 805 22.40 -31.41 -0.59
C ALA A 805 22.33 -30.14 0.29
N LYS A 806 21.49 -29.18 -0.13
CA LYS A 806 21.30 -27.89 0.55
C LYS A 806 20.33 -27.95 1.73
N SER A 807 19.58 -29.03 1.82
CA SER A 807 18.65 -29.42 2.90
C SER A 807 18.22 -30.86 2.65
N LEU A 808 17.53 -31.49 3.62
CA LEU A 808 16.81 -32.75 3.36
C LEU A 808 15.81 -32.61 2.20
N VAL A 809 15.11 -31.49 2.10
CA VAL A 809 14.09 -31.25 1.07
C VAL A 809 14.72 -31.04 -0.32
N ASP A 810 15.86 -30.33 -0.42
CA ASP A 810 16.65 -30.25 -1.66
C ASP A 810 17.07 -31.64 -2.14
N TYR A 811 17.52 -32.52 -1.24
CA TYR A 811 17.85 -33.90 -1.59
C TYR A 811 16.63 -34.66 -2.13
N ILE A 812 15.54 -34.65 -1.36
CA ILE A 812 14.32 -35.42 -1.65
C ILE A 812 13.77 -35.05 -3.02
N PHE A 813 13.58 -33.76 -3.30
CA PHE A 813 12.99 -33.34 -4.56
C PHE A 813 13.93 -33.41 -5.76
N ARG A 814 15.25 -33.27 -5.57
CA ARG A 814 16.22 -33.57 -6.65
C ARG A 814 16.22 -35.05 -6.98
N TRP A 815 16.18 -35.94 -5.98
CA TRP A 815 16.07 -37.38 -6.21
C TRP A 815 14.73 -37.74 -6.87
N PHE A 816 13.61 -37.19 -6.39
CA PHE A 816 12.28 -37.42 -6.94
C PHE A 816 12.19 -36.95 -8.41
N GLY A 817 12.76 -35.78 -8.73
CA GLY A 817 12.93 -35.32 -10.10
C GLY A 817 13.78 -36.27 -10.95
N MET A 818 14.90 -36.77 -10.42
CA MET A 818 15.78 -37.71 -11.11
C MET A 818 15.14 -39.08 -11.39
N GLN A 819 14.07 -39.48 -10.70
CA GLN A 819 13.30 -40.69 -11.03
C GLN A 819 12.08 -40.41 -11.93
N PHE A 820 11.31 -39.35 -11.64
CA PHE A 820 9.95 -39.18 -12.19
C PHE A 820 9.76 -37.99 -13.15
N VAL A 821 10.81 -37.18 -13.42
CA VAL A 821 10.75 -36.07 -14.40
C VAL A 821 11.71 -36.37 -15.56
N PRO A 822 11.19 -36.64 -16.78
CA PRO A 822 12.03 -36.92 -17.95
C PRO A 822 13.05 -35.81 -18.24
N GLY A 823 14.31 -36.17 -18.51
CA GLY A 823 15.39 -35.24 -18.79
C GLY A 823 16.01 -34.54 -17.57
N TYR A 824 15.40 -34.65 -16.38
CA TYR A 824 15.87 -33.94 -15.20
C TYR A 824 17.21 -34.48 -14.68
N ARG A 825 17.47 -35.80 -14.81
CA ARG A 825 18.73 -36.41 -14.38
C ARG A 825 19.89 -35.99 -15.29
N GLU A 826 19.65 -35.98 -16.60
CA GLU A 826 20.62 -35.63 -17.64
C GLU A 826 21.06 -34.16 -17.56
N GLN A 827 20.17 -33.29 -17.05
CA GLN A 827 20.43 -31.87 -16.81
C GLN A 827 21.18 -31.62 -15.49
N ASN A 828 20.86 -32.37 -14.41
CA ASN A 828 21.26 -32.03 -13.04
C ASN A 828 22.29 -32.96 -12.38
N ALA A 829 22.60 -34.13 -12.97
CA ALA A 829 23.63 -35.03 -12.46
C ALA A 829 25.05 -34.52 -12.82
N PRO A 830 26.06 -34.72 -11.95
CA PRO A 830 27.44 -34.32 -12.23
C PRO A 830 28.01 -35.05 -13.46
N ARG A 831 28.38 -34.30 -14.50
CA ARG A 831 29.02 -34.85 -15.71
C ARG A 831 30.42 -35.40 -15.37
N ARG A 832 30.53 -36.72 -15.27
CA ARG A 832 31.81 -37.42 -15.07
C ARG A 832 32.38 -37.85 -16.42
N THR A 833 33.51 -37.28 -16.82
CA THR A 833 34.27 -37.75 -17.98
C THR A 833 34.79 -39.17 -17.71
N PRO A 834 34.68 -40.12 -18.67
CA PRO A 834 35.35 -41.42 -18.54
C PRO A 834 36.87 -41.23 -18.38
N ALA A 835 37.50 -42.07 -17.55
CA ALA A 835 38.95 -42.03 -17.39
C ALA A 835 39.66 -42.42 -18.69
N ALA A 836 40.68 -41.65 -19.08
CA ALA A 836 41.41 -41.88 -20.32
C ALA A 836 42.30 -43.13 -20.23
N THR A 837 42.29 -43.93 -21.30
CA THR A 837 43.24 -45.03 -21.52
C THR A 837 44.67 -44.49 -21.57
N PRO A 838 45.69 -45.15 -20.98
CA PRO A 838 47.06 -44.64 -20.99
C PRO A 838 47.65 -44.58 -22.41
N VAL A 839 48.31 -43.47 -22.74
CA VAL A 839 49.13 -43.31 -23.95
C VAL A 839 50.59 -43.19 -23.52
N GLU A 840 51.49 -43.84 -24.26
CA GLU A 840 52.91 -43.95 -23.89
C GLU A 840 53.67 -42.62 -23.93
N VAL A 841 54.65 -42.48 -23.02
CA VAL A 841 55.49 -41.29 -22.88
C VAL A 841 56.61 -41.29 -23.92
N LYS A 842 56.84 -40.14 -24.57
CA LYS A 842 58.16 -39.78 -25.12
C LYS A 842 58.58 -38.38 -24.66
N THR A 843 59.74 -38.34 -24.03
CA THR A 843 60.36 -37.15 -23.42
C THR A 843 61.22 -36.39 -24.43
N ILE A 844 61.09 -35.05 -24.47
CA ILE A 844 62.09 -34.13 -25.04
C ILE A 844 62.26 -32.95 -24.06
N VAL A 845 63.46 -32.35 -24.05
CA VAL A 845 63.92 -31.31 -23.11
C VAL A 845 63.83 -29.91 -23.73
N LYS A 846 63.93 -28.85 -22.92
CA LYS A 846 64.10 -27.45 -23.35
C LYS A 846 65.29 -27.28 -24.31
N GLU A 847 65.21 -26.31 -25.24
CA GLU A 847 65.86 -24.98 -25.12
C GLU A 847 65.43 -24.06 -26.28
N ASP A 848 65.93 -22.82 -26.31
CA ASP A 848 65.44 -21.70 -27.13
C ASP A 848 65.89 -21.73 -28.60
N GLU A 849 65.12 -21.10 -29.52
CA GLU A 849 65.60 -19.99 -30.40
C GLU A 849 64.51 -19.40 -31.33
N GLN A 850 64.90 -18.46 -32.22
CA GLN A 850 64.10 -17.43 -32.88
C GLN A 850 63.45 -17.82 -34.23
N CYS A 851 62.40 -17.06 -34.64
CA CYS A 851 61.97 -16.77 -36.03
C CYS A 851 61.53 -17.96 -36.95
N ASP A 852 60.69 -17.80 -37.98
CA ASP A 852 60.10 -16.60 -38.60
C ASP A 852 58.72 -16.89 -39.29
N THR A 853 58.02 -15.84 -39.73
CA THR A 853 56.95 -15.74 -40.76
C THR A 853 56.05 -16.93 -41.17
N LYS A 854 54.71 -16.68 -41.14
CA LYS A 854 53.69 -16.99 -42.19
C LYS A 854 53.35 -18.47 -42.50
N SER A 855 52.18 -18.83 -43.06
CA SER A 855 50.84 -18.20 -43.16
C SER A 855 49.78 -19.26 -43.59
N ASP A 856 48.51 -18.86 -43.68
CA ASP A 856 47.43 -19.45 -44.50
C ASP A 856 46.76 -20.81 -44.11
N THR A 857 45.59 -20.64 -43.48
CA THR A 857 44.27 -21.27 -43.74
C THR A 857 43.97 -21.85 -45.15
N PRO A 858 42.83 -22.58 -45.39
CA PRO A 858 41.93 -23.33 -44.47
C PRO A 858 41.39 -24.69 -45.05
N ALA A 859 40.46 -25.36 -44.35
CA ALA A 859 39.06 -25.63 -44.81
C ALA A 859 38.46 -27.03 -44.54
N ARG A 860 37.20 -27.04 -44.02
CA ARG A 860 36.04 -27.93 -44.34
C ARG A 860 36.16 -29.46 -44.11
N ASP A 861 35.08 -30.25 -43.94
CA ASP A 861 33.63 -29.98 -43.82
C ASP A 861 32.90 -31.14 -43.07
N ARG A 862 31.73 -30.85 -42.46
CA ARG A 862 30.50 -31.69 -42.33
C ARG A 862 30.48 -33.12 -41.72
N ASN A 863 29.55 -33.28 -40.75
CA ASN A 863 28.45 -34.30 -40.65
C ASN A 863 28.80 -35.83 -40.57
N PHE A 864 27.99 -36.76 -40.02
CA PHE A 864 26.69 -36.76 -39.31
C PHE A 864 26.52 -38.12 -38.55
N GLU A 865 25.75 -38.16 -37.45
CA GLU A 865 24.98 -39.34 -36.91
C GLU A 865 25.75 -40.67 -36.58
N THR A 866 25.25 -41.71 -35.88
CA THR A 866 24.13 -42.01 -34.93
C THR A 866 24.49 -43.28 -34.09
N GLY A 867 23.74 -43.62 -33.02
CA GLY A 867 23.44 -45.06 -32.72
C GLY A 867 23.92 -45.76 -31.42
N LEU A 868 23.20 -45.56 -30.31
CA LEU A 868 22.63 -46.59 -29.39
C LEU A 868 23.40 -47.88 -28.92
N SER A 869 23.63 -47.93 -27.59
CA SER A 869 23.04 -48.91 -26.61
C SER A 869 23.81 -50.11 -25.96
N ALA A 870 23.57 -50.24 -24.63
CA ALA A 870 23.40 -51.44 -23.77
C ALA A 870 24.56 -52.40 -23.35
N GLY A 871 24.60 -52.78 -22.05
CA GLY A 871 25.38 -53.95 -21.54
C GLY A 871 25.69 -54.01 -20.02
N THR A 872 24.99 -54.90 -19.29
CA THR A 872 25.14 -55.38 -17.87
C THR A 872 26.53 -55.93 -17.45
N GLY A 873 26.95 -56.12 -16.17
CA GLY A 873 26.39 -55.84 -14.82
C GLY A 873 26.83 -56.85 -13.69
N LYS A 874 27.02 -56.39 -12.41
CA LYS A 874 27.31 -57.16 -11.14
C LYS A 874 28.71 -57.84 -11.01
N THR A 875 29.30 -58.24 -9.86
CA THR A 875 28.90 -58.39 -8.41
C THR A 875 30.11 -58.21 -7.43
N ASP A 876 29.95 -58.36 -6.10
CA ASP A 876 30.81 -57.84 -4.99
C ASP A 876 31.90 -58.76 -4.34
N ALA A 877 32.97 -58.10 -3.81
CA ALA A 877 33.73 -58.33 -2.53
C ALA A 877 34.39 -59.72 -2.21
N PRO A 878 35.14 -59.95 -1.07
CA PRO A 878 35.68 -59.06 0.00
C PRO A 878 37.19 -59.32 0.40
N SER A 879 37.77 -58.59 1.39
CA SER A 879 38.74 -59.05 2.45
C SER A 879 39.48 -57.90 3.22
N THR A 880 40.23 -58.20 4.32
CA THR A 880 40.76 -57.21 5.32
C THR A 880 42.08 -57.65 6.05
N MET A 881 42.77 -56.70 6.76
CA MET A 881 43.73 -56.82 7.92
C MET A 881 45.21 -56.30 7.78
N ASN A 882 45.57 -55.20 8.49
CA ASN A 882 46.63 -54.99 9.54
C ASN A 882 48.13 -55.46 9.40
N PRO A 883 49.10 -55.03 10.28
CA PRO A 883 49.34 -53.78 11.09
C PRO A 883 50.85 -53.31 11.18
N VAL A 884 51.22 -52.33 12.06
CA VAL A 884 52.46 -52.21 12.94
C VAL A 884 52.63 -50.79 13.62
N SER A 885 53.51 -50.62 14.63
CA SER A 885 53.68 -49.52 15.65
C SER A 885 54.92 -48.57 15.44
N GLY A 886 55.30 -47.54 16.24
CA GLY A 886 54.86 -46.88 17.52
C GLY A 886 55.87 -45.78 18.04
N GLY A 887 55.65 -45.07 19.18
CA GLY A 887 56.60 -44.06 19.78
C GLY A 887 56.07 -43.18 20.96
N MET A 888 56.92 -42.48 21.77
CA MET A 888 56.51 -41.84 23.07
C MET A 888 57.40 -40.69 23.68
N ALA A 889 56.78 -39.69 24.36
CA ALA A 889 57.25 -38.76 25.46
C ALA A 889 58.42 -37.72 25.23
N ALA A 890 58.73 -36.67 26.04
CA ALA A 890 58.30 -36.13 27.37
C ALA A 890 58.58 -34.58 27.59
N SER A 891 58.21 -33.99 28.75
CA SER A 891 58.39 -32.55 29.19
C SER A 891 59.48 -32.34 30.28
N PRO A 892 59.85 -31.10 30.77
CA PRO A 892 59.20 -30.45 31.96
C PRO A 892 59.41 -28.90 32.28
N SER A 893 58.76 -28.39 33.36
CA SER A 893 59.16 -27.27 34.31
C SER A 893 59.03 -25.76 33.94
N PHE A 894 58.87 -24.76 34.87
CA PHE A 894 58.13 -24.58 36.17
C PHE A 894 58.21 -23.10 36.70
N THR A 895 57.41 -22.70 37.74
CA THR A 895 57.42 -21.47 38.63
C THR A 895 56.74 -20.14 38.15
N SER A 896 56.16 -19.24 38.98
CA SER A 896 55.56 -19.29 40.36
C SER A 896 54.76 -18.00 40.77
N ALA A 897 53.69 -18.14 41.60
CA ALA A 897 52.98 -17.14 42.46
C ALA A 897 52.25 -15.92 41.81
N MET A 898 51.26 -15.22 42.43
CA MET A 898 50.75 -15.18 43.82
C MET A 898 49.22 -14.82 43.88
N ARG A 899 48.53 -15.02 45.04
CA ARG A 899 47.07 -14.81 45.28
C ARG A 899 46.77 -14.30 46.71
N PRO A 900 45.62 -13.67 46.98
CA PRO A 900 44.49 -14.25 47.78
C PRO A 900 43.10 -13.82 47.20
N THR A 901 41.89 -13.87 47.80
CA THR A 901 41.30 -14.33 49.11
C THR A 901 39.87 -14.91 48.85
N GLU A 902 38.95 -15.00 49.84
CA GLU A 902 37.64 -15.70 49.75
C GLU A 902 36.47 -15.04 50.56
N ASN A 903 35.23 -15.07 50.01
CA ASN A 903 33.87 -15.30 50.63
C ASN A 903 33.36 -14.44 51.84
N PRO A 904 32.09 -14.57 52.35
CA PRO A 904 30.87 -15.33 51.91
C PRO A 904 29.49 -14.58 51.90
N GLY A 905 28.42 -15.22 51.35
CA GLY A 905 26.98 -15.00 51.67
C GLY A 905 26.19 -13.98 50.80
N THR A 906 24.86 -14.03 50.61
CA THR A 906 23.77 -15.02 50.91
C THR A 906 22.55 -14.79 49.99
N ASP A 907 21.76 -15.86 49.72
CA ASP A 907 20.28 -15.98 49.58
C ASP A 907 19.40 -14.70 49.49
N ASP A 908 18.32 -14.56 48.68
CA ASP A 908 17.65 -15.45 47.70
C ASP A 908 17.00 -14.62 46.52
N PRO A 909 15.71 -14.65 46.08
CA PRO A 909 15.39 -14.60 44.63
C PRO A 909 14.51 -13.41 44.19
N THR A 910 13.87 -13.56 43.02
CA THR A 910 12.89 -12.68 42.35
C THR A 910 13.45 -11.47 41.57
N THR A 911 13.61 -11.66 40.27
CA THR A 911 13.33 -10.61 39.27
C THR A 911 12.80 -11.31 38.03
N ALA A 912 11.54 -11.05 37.65
CA ALA A 912 11.01 -11.56 36.39
C ALA A 912 11.70 -10.83 35.21
N PRO A 913 11.96 -11.49 34.07
CA PRO A 913 12.46 -10.81 32.89
C PRO A 913 11.45 -9.73 32.46
N ASN A 914 11.96 -8.57 32.06
CA ASN A 914 11.11 -7.41 31.82
C ASN A 914 10.24 -7.64 30.56
N VAL A 915 9.02 -7.10 30.53
CA VAL A 915 8.08 -7.33 29.42
C VAL A 915 8.70 -6.88 28.08
N LEU A 916 9.54 -5.84 28.14
CA LEU A 916 10.30 -5.32 27.00
C LEU A 916 11.30 -6.33 26.41
N ASP A 917 11.88 -7.22 27.21
CA ASP A 917 12.81 -8.26 26.73
C ASP A 917 12.05 -9.37 25.99
N GLN A 918 10.86 -9.73 26.47
CA GLN A 918 9.99 -10.70 25.79
C GLN A 918 9.41 -10.13 24.48
N SER A 919 9.03 -8.84 24.43
CA SER A 919 8.57 -8.21 23.19
C SER A 919 9.69 -8.00 22.16
N ASN A 920 10.94 -7.81 22.61
CA ASN A 920 12.08 -7.74 21.69
C ASN A 920 12.45 -9.12 21.13
N ALA A 921 12.33 -10.20 21.91
CA ALA A 921 12.70 -11.55 21.47
C ALA A 921 11.91 -12.04 20.23
N SER A 922 10.66 -11.63 20.06
CA SER A 922 9.83 -11.99 18.89
C SER A 922 10.14 -11.19 17.61
N LEU A 923 10.93 -10.10 17.72
CA LEU A 923 11.29 -9.21 16.61
C LEU A 923 12.72 -9.41 16.09
N MET A 924 13.52 -10.29 16.72
CA MET A 924 14.99 -10.31 16.61
C MET A 924 15.57 -11.61 16.01
N GLY A 925 14.92 -12.20 15.01
CA GLY A 925 15.25 -13.55 14.49
C GLY A 925 16.67 -13.78 13.94
N ASP A 926 17.43 -12.74 13.59
CA ASP A 926 18.80 -12.80 13.03
C ASP A 926 19.73 -11.72 13.64
N ALA A 927 19.43 -11.23 14.85
CA ALA A 927 20.18 -10.13 15.47
C ALA A 927 21.46 -10.63 16.18
N PRO A 928 22.68 -10.15 15.82
CA PRO A 928 23.90 -10.55 16.50
C PRO A 928 23.98 -9.99 17.93
N ALA A 929 24.61 -10.76 18.83
CA ALA A 929 24.99 -10.26 20.16
C ALA A 929 26.09 -9.20 20.05
N CYS A 930 26.05 -8.20 20.94
CA CYS A 930 27.04 -7.12 20.97
C CYS A 930 28.44 -7.66 21.28
N ASP A 931 29.40 -7.33 20.42
CA ASP A 931 30.83 -7.64 20.58
C ASP A 931 31.46 -7.06 21.86
N VAL A 932 30.97 -5.91 22.32
CA VAL A 932 31.46 -5.20 23.52
C VAL A 932 30.83 -5.71 24.83
N CYS A 933 29.53 -6.05 24.84
CA CYS A 933 28.81 -6.32 26.10
C CYS A 933 27.88 -7.56 26.09
N GLY A 934 27.86 -8.35 25.01
CA GLY A 934 27.06 -9.58 24.90
C GLY A 934 25.54 -9.39 24.77
N SER A 935 25.00 -8.22 25.10
CA SER A 935 23.57 -7.91 24.97
C SER A 935 23.11 -7.97 23.51
N ILE A 936 21.90 -8.46 23.27
CA ILE A 936 21.30 -8.50 21.92
C ILE A 936 21.25 -7.09 21.34
N THR A 937 21.61 -6.94 20.07
CA THR A 937 21.58 -5.65 19.38
C THR A 937 20.31 -5.46 18.58
N VAL A 938 19.77 -4.24 18.55
CA VAL A 938 18.55 -3.91 17.80
C VAL A 938 18.95 -3.35 16.43
N ARG A 939 18.22 -3.74 15.39
CA ARG A 939 18.52 -3.34 14.01
C ARG A 939 18.27 -1.84 13.82
N ASN A 940 19.25 -1.13 13.26
CA ASN A 940 19.25 0.31 13.07
C ASN A 940 19.70 0.64 11.64
N GLY A 941 18.74 0.68 10.71
CA GLY A 941 19.02 0.76 9.28
C GLY A 941 19.68 -0.53 8.75
N THR A 942 20.81 -0.37 8.07
CA THR A 942 21.70 -1.48 7.66
C THR A 942 22.57 -2.02 8.79
N CYS A 943 22.77 -1.22 9.85
CA CYS A 943 23.60 -1.57 11.00
C CYS A 943 22.78 -2.22 12.13
N TYR A 944 23.47 -2.61 13.20
CA TYR A 944 22.89 -3.00 14.48
C TYR A 944 23.42 -2.10 15.59
N LYS A 945 22.56 -1.69 16.53
CA LYS A 945 22.90 -0.84 17.69
C LYS A 945 22.58 -1.58 18.98
N CYS A 946 23.55 -1.65 19.89
CA CYS A 946 23.31 -2.14 21.24
C CYS A 946 22.61 -1.05 22.06
N LEU A 947 21.40 -1.32 22.56
CA LEU A 947 20.68 -0.37 23.42
C LEU A 947 21.30 -0.26 24.84
N ASN A 948 22.06 -1.26 25.28
CA ASN A 948 22.68 -1.29 26.61
C ASN A 948 23.98 -0.46 26.68
N CYS A 949 24.91 -0.63 25.73
CA CYS A 949 26.20 0.07 25.72
C CYS A 949 26.37 1.13 24.61
N GLY A 950 25.38 1.30 23.73
CA GLY A 950 25.42 2.24 22.62
C GLY A 950 26.28 1.81 21.41
N ASN A 951 27.07 0.74 21.50
CA ASN A 951 27.95 0.31 20.40
C ASN A 951 27.14 0.02 19.12
N SER A 952 27.73 0.30 17.96
CA SER A 952 27.10 0.12 16.65
C SER A 952 27.96 -0.77 15.75
N MET A 953 27.38 -1.84 15.23
CA MET A 953 28.05 -2.92 14.49
C MET A 953 27.48 -3.04 13.07
N GLY A 954 28.29 -3.49 12.11
CA GLY A 954 27.81 -3.81 10.76
C GLY A 954 27.48 -2.62 9.86
N CYS A 955 27.84 -1.39 10.24
CA CYS A 955 27.93 -0.29 9.30
C CYS A 955 29.12 -0.49 8.34
N SER A 956 28.96 -0.03 7.10
CA SER A 956 29.98 0.04 6.04
C SER A 956 30.26 1.49 5.67
#